data_AF-A0A537ZNQ6-F1
#
_entry.id   AF-A0A537ZNQ6-F1
#
_cell.length_a   1.000
_cell.length_b   1.000
_cell.length_c   1.000
_cell.angle_alpha   90.00
_cell.angle_beta   90.00
_cell.angle_gamma   90.00
#
_symmetry.space_group_name_H-M   'P 1'
#
loop_
_entity.id
_entity.type
_entity.pdbx_description
1 polymer ?
#
loop_
_entity_poly.entity_id
_entity_poly.type
_entity_poly.pdbx_seq_one_letter_code
_entity_poly.pdbx_strand_id
1 'polypeptide(L)'
;MKIAYYSPLPPERSGIADYSALLLPALERLVDVETVRRGRTRPVAADVAVYHVGNDPEAHGWIVDALRRRRGVVVLHDFVLHHLVAGLTLGRKDGPAYLAAMERDAGTPGRLLAHGVLEGRVAPLWETRPEEFPLVGQILESATALIVHSRYVERRARAAGYRGSIWRIPHPAWPAPTVEAAQVEGRPVFGCFGHLNASKRIPQLVDAFELVRRRHPQAKLLLVGPASPGFDADRFRGEGIEHLDYVPEDRLWSLMAACDACVSLRAPTMGETSGSAIRALSLGRPLVVSDLGWFSELPNDVALKVPVDDDEVPALAASLELLAASEATQRAMSDAARAYVGREHDLARAAELYATALEEAAGGAMVAGAVVAEVAYAAAEVGISPGTVVAHELTERLDELGLAPNGRPEPAPPVPAHRLARVPIWAWLAAIVVLSTVVRFILSRRVAAPWIMVDELIYSELAKSFASTGHFLIRGEHHGAYGFVYPVLLSPAWKVFSAVPDAYAAAKAFGSLAMSLAAVPTYFLARRVLAPLPALLAAVFAVVVPSMAYTGTLMTETVFYPLFVCVALALVLALERPTVMRQFALLGVCLLAYLTRTQAVVLVPAVASAPLVLAFVDKRRIRTAVRSFGVLYGVLAAAVAGVIIVQLARGKSPYDVFGSYSVTGHTHYSFGDVLRWLVYHVAELDLYLGVLPFAALLLLAVTVRTLDRPARILVVATLSLSCWLALEVAAFASSISFRIEERNLFYVAPLFLIALLAWIERGLPRPGRAVAVCAAIAAALPGVIPYERFIDTPAESDTLALLPLWWLQENLITISEVVLVVVAATIVLACSFLLVPRRWAYVLPAAVLAWFLFAAERIEDFDHGFPKASVGARYQGIKVAHRDWIDRAVGRKANVAFLWSGGDKNAQFRLWENEFFNRSVGPVYDLGPPSPGALPETPLAEQVDGTFLAHGDPVAARYVLADRRVHLAGRVVVADTGTGMVLRQPDGPLRIAYRIDGLYPDDTWSAPRVTYTRLQCRGGRLAVDVTSDATLFNRAQTVVVAGKRVTFEPSQTKTLVVPLRRRADGTCRATFTVTPTAIPALVLRGSTDTRVLGAHFTSFRYAP
;
A
#
# COMPACT_ATOMS: atom_id res chain seq x y z
N MET A 1 30.22 35.49 16.00
CA MET A 1 29.34 35.01 14.91
C MET A 1 29.33 36.05 13.81
N LYS A 2 29.45 35.62 12.55
CA LYS A 2 29.38 36.47 11.35
C LYS A 2 28.02 36.36 10.66
N ILE A 3 27.35 37.47 10.40
CA ILE A 3 26.02 37.55 9.79
C ILE A 3 26.11 38.22 8.41
N ALA A 4 25.44 37.66 7.40
CA ALA A 4 25.19 38.36 6.14
C ALA A 4 23.84 39.10 6.23
N TYR A 5 23.88 40.43 6.21
CA TYR A 5 22.70 41.29 6.44
C TYR A 5 22.16 41.84 5.12
N TYR A 6 21.01 41.31 4.68
CA TYR A 6 20.33 41.70 3.44
C TYR A 6 19.14 42.60 3.76
N SER A 7 19.28 43.90 3.51
CA SER A 7 18.24 44.91 3.73
C SER A 7 18.41 46.09 2.78
N PRO A 8 17.34 46.84 2.44
CA PRO A 8 17.51 48.19 1.91
C PRO A 8 18.23 49.06 2.95
N LEU A 9 19.01 50.03 2.48
CA LEU A 9 19.72 51.01 3.31
C LEU A 9 19.63 52.40 2.69
N PRO A 10 19.77 53.49 3.47
CA PRO A 10 19.86 54.84 2.91
C PRO A 10 20.96 54.91 1.85
N PRO A 11 20.74 55.61 0.71
CA PRO A 11 19.68 56.58 0.44
C PRO A 11 18.37 56.01 -0.13
N GLU A 12 18.13 54.69 -0.09
CA GLU A 12 16.84 54.12 -0.51
C GLU A 12 15.71 54.64 0.39
N ARG A 13 14.69 55.27 -0.21
CA ARG A 13 13.57 55.90 0.52
C ARG A 13 12.54 54.85 0.94
N SER A 14 12.82 54.07 1.98
CA SER A 14 11.89 53.09 2.55
C SER A 14 11.95 53.07 4.07
N GLY A 15 10.84 52.76 4.74
CA GLY A 15 10.83 52.65 6.20
C GLY A 15 11.76 51.56 6.75
N ILE A 16 12.00 50.50 5.96
CA ILE A 16 12.90 49.39 6.34
C ILE A 16 14.37 49.79 6.18
N ALA A 17 14.68 50.74 5.28
CA ALA A 17 16.01 51.36 5.21
C ALA A 17 16.30 52.16 6.48
N ASP A 18 15.36 53.00 6.94
CA ASP A 18 15.50 53.74 8.20
C ASP A 18 15.60 52.78 9.40
N TYR A 19 14.75 51.76 9.45
CA TYR A 19 14.78 50.69 10.47
C TYR A 19 16.18 50.06 10.55
N SER A 20 16.75 49.73 9.40
CA SER A 20 18.03 49.03 9.36
C SER A 20 19.19 49.96 9.70
N ALA A 21 19.13 51.22 9.27
CA ALA A 21 20.08 52.24 9.70
C ALA A 21 20.04 52.48 11.21
N LEU A 22 18.87 52.35 11.84
CA LEU A 22 18.70 52.43 13.29
C LEU A 22 19.28 51.19 14.01
N LEU A 23 18.98 49.98 13.53
CA LEU A 23 19.35 48.72 14.19
C LEU A 23 20.84 48.37 14.01
N LEU A 24 21.42 48.60 12.82
CA LEU A 24 22.76 48.12 12.47
C LEU A 24 23.86 48.56 13.45
N PRO A 25 23.99 49.85 13.83
CA PRO A 25 25.04 50.27 14.77
C PRO A 25 24.90 49.64 16.17
N ALA A 26 23.68 49.29 16.59
CA ALA A 26 23.45 48.58 17.84
C ALA A 26 23.81 47.10 17.72
N LEU A 27 23.48 46.47 16.59
CA LEU A 27 23.76 45.06 16.32
C LEU A 27 25.27 44.80 16.09
N GLU A 28 25.97 45.69 15.38
CA GLU A 28 27.43 45.60 15.13
C GLU A 28 28.28 45.63 16.41
N ARG A 29 27.72 46.15 17.52
CA ARG A 29 28.38 46.10 18.84
C ARG A 29 28.34 44.71 19.48
N LEU A 30 27.44 43.84 19.01
CA LEU A 30 27.20 42.51 19.58
C LEU A 30 27.74 41.38 18.69
N VAL A 31 27.71 41.55 17.37
CA VAL A 31 28.01 40.50 16.38
C VAL A 31 28.73 41.07 15.15
N ASP A 32 29.49 40.23 14.43
CA ASP A 32 30.16 40.63 13.18
C ASP A 32 29.15 40.66 12.03
N VAL A 33 28.86 41.84 11.47
CA VAL A 33 27.84 42.02 10.43
C VAL A 33 28.50 42.39 9.11
N GLU A 34 28.30 41.57 8.07
CA GLU A 34 28.59 41.93 6.68
C GLU A 34 27.31 42.42 6.00
N THR A 35 27.16 43.75 5.89
CA THR A 35 26.05 44.36 5.12
C THR A 35 26.21 44.07 3.64
N VAL A 36 25.18 43.48 3.03
CA VAL A 36 25.23 43.07 1.62
C VAL A 36 24.84 44.22 0.71
N ARG A 37 25.72 44.56 -0.24
CA ARG A 37 25.47 45.62 -1.24
C ARG A 37 24.21 45.32 -2.06
N ARG A 38 23.40 46.36 -2.31
CA ARG A 38 22.20 46.32 -3.15
C ARG A 38 22.46 45.59 -4.48
N GLY A 39 21.56 44.66 -4.83
CA GLY A 39 21.65 43.86 -6.06
C GLY A 39 22.58 42.63 -5.98
N ARG A 40 23.40 42.47 -4.94
CA ARG A 40 24.24 41.27 -4.76
C ARG A 40 23.40 40.08 -4.29
N THR A 41 23.05 39.20 -5.22
CA THR A 41 22.27 37.99 -4.94
C THR A 41 23.11 36.73 -4.68
N ARG A 42 24.41 36.77 -4.98
CA ARG A 42 25.31 35.63 -4.71
C ARG A 42 25.51 35.46 -3.19
N PRO A 43 25.51 34.23 -2.66
CA PRO A 43 25.74 33.98 -1.24
C PRO A 43 27.06 34.60 -0.75
N VAL A 44 26.99 35.22 0.43
CA VAL A 44 28.13 35.77 1.16
C VAL A 44 28.57 34.77 2.23
N ALA A 45 29.88 34.65 2.49
CA ALA A 45 30.40 33.77 3.53
C ALA A 45 30.13 34.37 4.91
N ALA A 46 29.22 33.72 5.65
CA ALA A 46 28.72 34.10 6.97
C ALA A 46 28.08 32.86 7.62
N ASP A 47 28.00 32.83 8.95
CA ASP A 47 27.40 31.74 9.73
C ASP A 47 25.89 31.66 9.48
N VAL A 48 25.21 32.82 9.51
CA VAL A 48 23.78 32.96 9.23
C VAL A 48 23.54 34.13 8.27
N ALA A 49 22.49 34.04 7.46
CA ALA A 49 22.03 35.13 6.60
C ALA A 49 20.66 35.63 7.08
N VAL A 50 20.50 36.94 7.21
CA VAL A 50 19.24 37.58 7.61
C VAL A 50 18.71 38.43 6.47
N TYR A 51 17.42 38.27 6.16
CA TYR A 51 16.75 38.89 5.01
C TYR A 51 15.58 39.74 5.47
N HIS A 52 15.64 41.05 5.24
CA HIS A 52 14.56 41.99 5.56
C HIS A 52 13.60 42.09 4.38
N VAL A 53 12.38 41.58 4.55
CA VAL A 53 11.38 41.47 3.48
C VAL A 53 10.15 42.31 3.85
N GLY A 54 9.86 43.30 3.00
CA GLY A 54 8.62 44.09 3.01
C GLY A 54 7.91 44.07 1.66
N ASN A 55 6.73 44.68 1.59
CA ASN A 55 5.81 44.59 0.44
C ASN A 55 6.12 45.59 -0.70
N ASP A 56 7.40 45.90 -0.95
CA ASP A 56 7.83 46.79 -2.03
C ASP A 56 8.81 46.09 -2.99
N PRO A 57 8.48 45.94 -4.28
CA PRO A 57 9.31 45.20 -5.23
C PRO A 57 10.63 45.89 -5.59
N GLU A 58 10.70 47.22 -5.53
CA GLU A 58 11.91 47.97 -5.90
C GLU A 58 13.00 47.85 -4.83
N ALA A 59 12.62 47.91 -3.55
CA ALA A 59 13.52 47.79 -2.41
C ALA A 59 13.85 46.33 -2.07
N HIS A 60 12.85 45.43 -2.10
CA HIS A 60 13.02 44.06 -1.59
C HIS A 60 13.20 42.99 -2.66
N GLY A 61 12.97 43.29 -3.94
CA GLY A 61 12.99 42.27 -4.99
C GLY A 61 14.32 41.51 -5.11
N TRP A 62 15.45 42.22 -4.99
CA TRP A 62 16.78 41.61 -5.01
C TRP A 62 17.09 40.79 -3.75
N ILE A 63 16.48 41.13 -2.60
CA ILE A 63 16.60 40.41 -1.32
C ILE A 63 15.88 39.07 -1.43
N VAL A 64 14.68 39.05 -2.00
CA VAL A 64 13.92 37.81 -2.28
C VAL A 64 14.69 36.92 -3.26
N ASP A 65 15.29 37.51 -4.30
CA ASP A 65 16.13 36.76 -5.24
C ASP A 65 17.42 36.19 -4.59
N ALA A 66 17.96 36.85 -3.56
CA ALA A 66 19.06 36.32 -2.74
C ALA A 66 18.60 35.20 -1.80
N LEU A 67 17.46 35.36 -1.13
CA LEU A 67 16.83 34.36 -0.25
C LEU A 67 16.54 33.05 -1.00
N ARG A 68 16.12 33.14 -2.27
CA ARG A 68 15.92 31.97 -3.14
C ARG A 68 17.21 31.18 -3.41
N ARG A 69 18.39 31.82 -3.33
CA ARG A 69 19.70 31.21 -3.59
C ARG A 69 20.35 30.65 -2.32
N ARG A 70 20.21 31.33 -1.19
CA ARG A 70 20.61 30.85 0.13
C ARG A 70 19.48 31.12 1.11
N ARG A 71 18.95 30.06 1.69
CA ARG A 71 17.95 30.15 2.76
C ARG A 71 18.57 30.77 4.02
N GLY A 72 17.77 31.48 4.81
CA GLY A 72 18.21 32.07 6.07
C GLY A 72 17.04 32.61 6.89
N VAL A 73 17.36 33.38 7.92
CA VAL A 73 16.38 34.02 8.80
C VAL A 73 15.70 35.15 8.03
N VAL A 74 14.37 35.21 8.06
CA VAL A 74 13.63 36.30 7.42
C VAL A 74 13.03 37.21 8.49
N VAL A 75 13.35 38.50 8.42
CA VAL A 75 12.62 39.53 9.14
C VAL A 75 11.44 39.94 8.27
N LEU A 76 10.25 39.52 8.68
CA LEU A 76 9.02 39.74 7.93
C LEU A 76 8.37 41.04 8.41
N HIS A 77 8.59 42.13 7.66
CA HIS A 77 8.07 43.46 7.99
C HIS A 77 6.60 43.62 7.61
N ASP A 78 6.19 42.96 6.52
CA ASP A 78 4.80 42.90 6.05
C ASP A 78 4.40 41.43 5.86
N PHE A 79 3.20 41.05 6.31
CA PHE A 79 2.66 39.71 6.11
C PHE A 79 2.03 39.55 4.71
N VAL A 80 1.37 40.60 4.22
CA VAL A 80 0.77 40.64 2.89
C VAL A 80 1.83 41.15 1.91
N LEU A 81 2.29 40.28 1.03
CA LEU A 81 3.37 40.49 0.06
C LEU A 81 2.87 40.53 -1.40
N HIS A 82 1.59 40.81 -1.62
CA HIS A 82 0.98 40.76 -2.95
C HIS A 82 1.61 41.80 -3.90
N HIS A 83 1.88 43.03 -3.45
CA HIS A 83 2.55 44.05 -4.29
C HIS A 83 3.98 43.63 -4.65
N LEU A 84 4.74 43.10 -3.69
CA LEU A 84 6.06 42.54 -3.93
C LEU A 84 6.01 41.42 -4.99
N VAL A 85 5.08 40.48 -4.85
CA VAL A 85 4.94 39.34 -5.77
C VAL A 85 4.46 39.81 -7.15
N ALA A 86 3.53 40.75 -7.22
CA ALA A 86 3.07 41.34 -8.48
C ALA A 86 4.21 42.06 -9.20
N GLY A 87 5.03 42.84 -8.50
CA GLY A 87 6.21 43.49 -9.09
C GLY A 87 7.29 42.49 -9.54
N LEU A 88 7.52 41.43 -8.77
CA LEU A 88 8.48 40.36 -9.10
C LEU A 88 8.01 39.43 -10.23
N THR A 89 6.73 39.45 -10.58
CA THR A 89 6.15 38.60 -11.64
C THR A 89 5.61 39.45 -12.78
N LEU A 90 4.46 40.11 -12.60
CA LEU A 90 3.83 40.98 -13.60
C LEU A 90 4.73 42.15 -14.02
N GLY A 91 5.39 42.80 -13.07
CA GLY A 91 6.35 43.87 -13.35
C GLY A 91 7.54 43.41 -14.21
N ARG A 92 7.89 42.11 -14.14
CA ARG A 92 8.91 41.44 -14.97
C ARG A 92 8.33 40.74 -16.21
N LYS A 93 7.05 40.98 -16.53
CA LYS A 93 6.28 40.36 -17.63
C LYS A 93 6.16 38.84 -17.53
N ASP A 94 6.16 38.29 -16.32
CA ASP A 94 6.01 36.86 -16.03
C ASP A 94 4.62 36.56 -15.47
N GLY A 95 3.62 36.60 -16.34
CA GLY A 95 2.23 36.22 -16.01
C GLY A 95 2.10 34.79 -15.46
N PRO A 96 2.77 33.77 -16.04
CA PRO A 96 2.76 32.41 -15.51
C PRO A 96 3.25 32.32 -14.06
N ALA A 97 4.28 33.07 -13.66
CA ALA A 97 4.73 33.09 -12.27
C ALA A 97 3.69 33.73 -11.32
N TYR A 98 2.96 34.76 -11.77
CA TYR A 98 1.86 35.33 -11.00
C TYR A 98 0.72 34.33 -10.78
N LEU A 99 0.33 33.62 -11.85
CA LEU A 99 -0.66 32.53 -11.78
C LEU A 99 -0.22 31.43 -10.80
N ALA A 100 1.05 31.03 -10.85
CA ALA A 100 1.60 30.01 -9.97
C ALA A 100 1.67 30.46 -8.50
N ALA A 101 1.98 31.73 -8.24
CA ALA A 101 1.96 32.29 -6.89
C ALA A 101 0.54 32.31 -6.31
N MET A 102 -0.44 32.76 -7.10
CA MET A 102 -1.84 32.78 -6.70
C MET A 102 -2.42 31.37 -6.51
N GLU A 103 -2.02 30.40 -7.35
CA GLU A 103 -2.41 29.00 -7.18
C GLU A 103 -1.82 28.36 -5.92
N ARG A 104 -0.57 28.70 -5.58
CA ARG A 104 0.09 28.18 -4.37
C ARG A 104 -0.68 28.58 -3.12
N ASP A 105 -1.00 29.86 -2.99
CA ASP A 105 -1.51 30.42 -1.74
C ASP A 105 -3.06 30.34 -1.65
N ALA A 106 -3.77 30.33 -2.78
CA ALA A 106 -5.24 30.33 -2.81
C ALA A 106 -5.86 29.22 -3.70
N GLY A 107 -5.05 28.24 -4.13
CA GLY A 107 -5.51 27.09 -4.91
C GLY A 107 -6.03 27.45 -6.30
N THR A 108 -6.79 26.53 -6.90
CA THR A 108 -7.41 26.74 -8.21
C THR A 108 -8.28 28.00 -8.31
N PRO A 109 -9.09 28.38 -7.28
CA PRO A 109 -9.81 29.66 -7.28
C PRO A 109 -8.88 30.87 -7.39
N GLY A 110 -7.77 30.89 -6.65
CA GLY A 110 -6.76 31.94 -6.75
C GLY A 110 -6.16 32.06 -8.15
N ARG A 111 -5.87 30.91 -8.80
CA ARG A 111 -5.36 30.89 -10.19
C ARG A 111 -6.36 31.50 -11.18
N LEU A 112 -7.66 31.21 -11.04
CA LEU A 112 -8.69 31.74 -11.93
C LEU A 112 -8.87 33.26 -11.76
N LEU A 113 -8.84 33.75 -10.53
CA LEU A 113 -8.86 35.19 -10.24
C LEU A 113 -7.63 35.88 -10.83
N ALA A 114 -6.45 35.26 -10.70
CA ALA A 114 -5.22 35.77 -11.28
C ALA A 114 -5.26 35.84 -12.82
N HIS A 115 -5.91 34.86 -13.48
CA HIS A 115 -6.21 34.93 -14.91
C HIS A 115 -7.11 36.12 -15.25
N GLY A 116 -8.15 36.36 -14.45
CA GLY A 116 -9.03 37.53 -14.63
C GLY A 116 -8.29 38.87 -14.51
N VAL A 117 -7.31 38.97 -13.60
CA VAL A 117 -6.43 40.14 -13.48
C VAL A 117 -5.56 40.31 -14.72
N LEU A 118 -4.95 39.23 -15.22
CA LEU A 118 -4.10 39.26 -16.43
C LEU A 118 -4.88 39.68 -17.69
N GLU A 119 -6.17 39.33 -17.77
CA GLU A 119 -7.05 39.72 -18.88
C GLU A 119 -7.71 41.09 -18.69
N GLY A 120 -7.44 41.80 -17.57
CA GLY A 120 -8.07 43.09 -17.26
C GLY A 120 -9.57 43.00 -16.94
N ARG A 121 -10.09 41.80 -16.67
CA ARG A 121 -11.50 41.55 -16.31
C ARG A 121 -11.77 41.72 -14.81
N VAL A 122 -10.72 41.63 -14.00
CA VAL A 122 -10.76 41.81 -12.54
C VAL A 122 -9.77 42.91 -12.21
N ALA A 123 -10.18 43.83 -11.33
CA ALA A 123 -9.30 44.88 -10.84
C ALA A 123 -8.06 44.27 -10.14
N PRO A 124 -6.93 44.98 -10.10
CA PRO A 124 -5.75 44.55 -9.35
C PRO A 124 -6.09 44.09 -7.93
N LEU A 125 -5.86 42.81 -7.64
CA LEU A 125 -6.24 42.23 -6.34
C LEU A 125 -5.41 42.82 -5.19
N TRP A 126 -4.17 43.22 -5.48
CA TRP A 126 -3.31 43.91 -4.51
C TRP A 126 -3.83 45.30 -4.12
N GLU A 127 -4.69 45.93 -4.92
CA GLU A 127 -5.34 47.21 -4.60
C GLU A 127 -6.71 47.04 -3.95
N THR A 128 -7.43 45.99 -4.32
CA THR A 128 -8.84 45.82 -3.95
C THR A 128 -9.07 44.87 -2.78
N ARG A 129 -8.33 43.75 -2.71
CA ARG A 129 -8.49 42.71 -1.67
C ARG A 129 -7.15 42.04 -1.28
N PRO A 130 -6.12 42.83 -0.92
CA PRO A 130 -4.77 42.30 -0.67
C PRO A 130 -4.70 41.33 0.52
N GLU A 131 -5.56 41.49 1.54
CA GLU A 131 -5.58 40.60 2.72
C GLU A 131 -6.07 39.18 2.44
N GLU A 132 -6.94 39.02 1.44
CA GLU A 132 -7.46 37.70 1.01
C GLU A 132 -6.36 36.87 0.33
N PHE A 133 -5.37 37.54 -0.27
CA PHE A 133 -4.30 36.92 -1.04
C PHE A 133 -2.93 37.42 -0.58
N PRO A 134 -2.45 37.02 0.60
CA PRO A 134 -1.21 37.55 1.17
C PRO A 134 0.04 37.20 0.34
N LEU A 135 0.04 36.11 -0.44
CA LEU A 135 1.16 35.66 -1.27
C LEU A 135 2.51 35.52 -0.54
N VAL A 136 2.45 35.22 0.76
CA VAL A 136 3.61 35.07 1.65
C VAL A 136 4.23 33.67 1.58
N GLY A 137 3.51 32.68 1.03
CA GLY A 137 3.90 31.27 1.08
C GLY A 137 5.31 31.00 0.58
N GLN A 138 5.74 31.67 -0.48
CA GLN A 138 7.10 31.50 -1.03
C GLN A 138 8.20 31.93 -0.04
N ILE A 139 7.97 33.00 0.71
CA ILE A 139 8.93 33.52 1.70
C ILE A 139 9.00 32.56 2.89
N LEU A 140 7.84 32.10 3.38
CA LEU A 140 7.75 31.14 4.48
C LEU A 140 8.46 29.83 4.16
N GLU A 141 8.34 29.30 2.93
CA GLU A 141 9.04 28.09 2.49
C GLU A 141 10.56 28.24 2.40
N SER A 142 11.03 29.47 2.18
CA SER A 142 12.46 29.78 1.97
C SER A 142 13.16 30.18 3.26
N ALA A 143 12.41 30.56 4.30
CA ALA A 143 12.93 30.96 5.61
C ALA A 143 13.35 29.75 6.47
N THR A 144 14.54 29.81 7.07
CA THR A 144 14.97 28.83 8.10
C THR A 144 14.36 29.15 9.46
N ALA A 145 14.13 30.44 9.73
CA ALA A 145 13.45 30.97 10.91
C ALA A 145 12.85 32.35 10.56
N LEU A 146 11.92 32.86 11.38
CA LEU A 146 11.32 34.18 11.20
C LEU A 146 11.59 35.08 12.40
N ILE A 147 11.78 36.36 12.10
CA ILE A 147 11.65 37.46 13.07
C ILE A 147 10.44 38.29 12.65
N VAL A 148 9.55 38.55 13.60
CA VAL A 148 8.31 39.33 13.39
C VAL A 148 8.17 40.38 14.49
N HIS A 149 7.44 41.46 14.22
CA HIS A 149 7.32 42.59 15.16
C HIS A 149 6.03 42.60 16.00
N SER A 150 5.05 41.74 15.69
CA SER A 150 3.75 41.73 16.35
C SER A 150 3.21 40.31 16.57
N ARG A 151 2.31 40.15 17.54
CA ARG A 151 1.60 38.88 17.77
C ARG A 151 0.67 38.55 16.61
N TYR A 152 0.16 39.57 15.92
CA TYR A 152 -0.70 39.46 14.75
C TYR A 152 0.02 38.74 13.61
N VAL A 153 1.22 39.21 13.23
CA VAL A 153 2.02 38.57 12.18
C VAL A 153 2.47 37.18 12.59
N GLU A 154 2.85 36.99 13.86
CA GLU A 154 3.17 35.67 14.41
C GLU A 154 2.01 34.68 14.21
N ARG A 155 0.79 35.05 14.63
CA ARG A 155 -0.42 34.23 14.45
C ARG A 155 -0.73 33.98 12.98
N ARG A 156 -0.60 35.00 12.12
CA ARG A 156 -0.85 34.89 10.67
C ARG A 156 0.15 33.96 9.98
N ALA A 157 1.44 34.03 10.33
CA ALA A 157 2.47 33.11 9.83
C ALA A 157 2.22 31.67 10.27
N ARG A 158 1.80 31.45 11.51
CA ARG A 158 1.38 30.11 12.00
C ARG A 158 0.14 29.61 11.26
N ALA A 159 -0.87 30.45 11.07
CA ALA A 159 -2.09 30.10 10.32
C ALA A 159 -1.81 29.78 8.85
N ALA A 160 -0.82 30.44 8.23
CA ALA A 160 -0.32 30.14 6.89
C ALA A 160 0.56 28.88 6.81
N GLY A 161 0.75 28.15 7.92
CA GLY A 161 1.41 26.85 7.96
C GLY A 161 2.91 26.88 8.28
N TYR A 162 3.47 28.02 8.70
CA TYR A 162 4.89 28.08 9.07
C TYR A 162 5.20 27.36 10.39
N ARG A 163 6.14 26.41 10.35
CA ARG A 163 6.51 25.55 11.50
C ARG A 163 7.92 25.79 12.06
N GLY A 164 8.71 26.68 11.47
CA GLY A 164 10.03 27.02 11.98
C GLY A 164 9.99 27.88 13.25
N SER A 165 11.16 28.22 13.78
CA SER A 165 11.29 29.17 14.89
C SER A 165 10.76 30.54 14.47
N ILE A 166 10.00 31.18 15.34
CA ILE A 166 9.56 32.56 15.18
C ILE A 166 9.98 33.31 16.44
N TRP A 167 10.80 34.34 16.29
CA TRP A 167 11.10 35.27 17.38
C TRP A 167 10.29 36.55 17.18
N ARG A 168 9.52 36.91 18.21
CA ARG A 168 8.80 38.19 18.21
C ARG A 168 9.71 39.24 18.83
N ILE A 169 10.33 40.07 17.99
CA ILE A 169 11.22 41.14 18.42
C ILE A 169 10.52 42.47 18.12
N PRO A 170 10.17 43.28 19.13
CA PRO A 170 9.53 44.57 18.90
C PRO A 170 10.36 45.45 17.95
N HIS A 171 9.68 46.22 17.10
CA HIS A 171 10.36 47.22 16.27
C HIS A 171 11.00 48.26 17.20
N PRO A 172 12.31 48.54 17.12
CA PRO A 172 12.96 49.48 18.02
C PRO A 172 12.48 50.91 17.76
N ALA A 173 12.46 51.71 18.82
CA ALA A 173 12.17 53.13 18.76
C ALA A 173 13.43 53.92 18.43
N TRP A 174 13.26 54.98 17.65
CA TRP A 174 14.30 55.99 17.51
C TRP A 174 14.48 56.72 18.85
N PRO A 175 15.73 57.00 19.24
CA PRO A 175 16.00 57.94 20.32
C PRO A 175 15.26 59.25 20.03
N ALA A 176 14.53 59.78 21.01
CA ALA A 176 13.83 61.05 20.86
C ALA A 176 14.87 62.14 20.54
N PRO A 177 14.82 62.77 19.36
CA PRO A 177 15.82 63.77 19.02
C PRO A 177 15.54 65.05 19.81
N THR A 178 16.59 65.81 20.10
CA THR A 178 16.46 67.17 20.63
C THR A 178 16.04 68.10 19.50
N VAL A 179 14.73 68.14 19.22
CA VAL A 179 14.12 69.03 18.24
C VAL A 179 13.16 69.99 18.93
N GLU A 180 13.19 71.26 18.51
CA GLU A 180 12.14 72.20 18.89
C GLU A 180 10.85 71.88 18.11
N ALA A 181 9.71 71.92 18.80
CA ALA A 181 8.41 71.74 18.16
C ALA A 181 8.16 72.87 17.14
N ALA A 182 7.68 72.51 15.95
CA ALA A 182 7.34 73.49 14.94
C ALA A 182 6.23 74.43 15.43
N GLN A 183 6.34 75.73 15.10
CA GLN A 183 5.27 76.68 15.36
C GLN A 183 4.16 76.48 14.33
N VAL A 184 3.01 75.95 14.77
CA VAL A 184 1.81 75.72 13.96
C VAL A 184 0.69 76.56 14.56
N GLU A 185 0.06 77.42 13.74
CA GLU A 185 -1.01 78.31 14.20
C GLU A 185 -2.32 77.54 14.41
N GLY A 186 -2.87 77.60 15.61
CA GLY A 186 -4.12 76.92 15.98
C GLY A 186 -3.89 75.70 16.88
N ARG A 187 -4.87 75.41 17.75
CA ARG A 187 -4.88 74.25 18.64
C ARG A 187 -6.30 73.68 18.79
N PRO A 188 -6.46 72.37 19.01
CA PRO A 188 -5.41 71.34 19.02
C PRO A 188 -4.86 71.00 17.62
N VAL A 189 -3.66 70.45 17.53
CA VAL A 189 -3.00 70.04 16.28
C VAL A 189 -2.96 68.51 16.20
N PHE A 190 -3.63 67.94 15.19
CA PHE A 190 -3.54 66.51 14.87
C PHE A 190 -2.60 66.30 13.68
N GLY A 191 -1.86 65.19 13.65
CA GLY A 191 -0.93 64.92 12.54
C GLY A 191 -1.00 63.49 12.03
N CYS A 192 -1.04 63.33 10.69
CA CYS A 192 -0.91 62.07 9.99
C CYS A 192 0.40 62.06 9.18
N PHE A 193 1.29 61.12 9.47
CA PHE A 193 2.67 61.14 8.97
C PHE A 193 3.04 59.92 8.11
N GLY A 194 3.89 60.16 7.11
CA GLY A 194 4.46 59.17 6.17
C GLY A 194 3.72 59.12 4.83
N HIS A 195 4.08 58.20 3.95
CA HIS A 195 3.50 58.12 2.58
C HIS A 195 1.96 58.05 2.58
N LEU A 196 1.29 59.03 1.97
CA LEU A 196 -0.17 59.19 1.99
C LEU A 196 -0.82 58.34 0.91
N ASN A 197 -1.72 57.44 1.32
CA ASN A 197 -2.43 56.53 0.42
C ASN A 197 -3.81 56.17 0.97
N ALA A 198 -4.59 55.45 0.16
CA ALA A 198 -5.95 55.05 0.53
C ALA A 198 -6.01 54.18 1.81
N SER A 199 -4.99 53.35 2.06
CA SER A 199 -4.96 52.50 3.27
C SER A 199 -4.89 53.32 4.56
N LYS A 200 -4.39 54.56 4.51
CA LYS A 200 -4.31 55.46 5.68
C LYS A 200 -5.63 56.12 6.08
N ARG A 201 -6.75 55.78 5.42
CA ARG A 201 -8.09 56.30 5.75
C ARG A 201 -8.16 57.82 5.79
N ILE A 202 -7.41 58.50 4.92
CA ILE A 202 -7.36 59.97 4.85
C ILE A 202 -8.76 60.58 4.65
N PRO A 203 -9.63 60.06 3.74
CA PRO A 203 -10.99 60.60 3.61
C PRO A 203 -11.78 60.55 4.94
N GLN A 204 -11.74 59.41 5.63
CA GLN A 204 -12.43 59.22 6.90
C GLN A 204 -11.87 60.12 8.00
N LEU A 205 -10.55 60.33 8.00
CA LEU A 205 -9.88 61.26 8.91
C LEU A 205 -10.31 62.70 8.68
N VAL A 206 -10.43 63.12 7.41
CA VAL A 206 -10.91 64.45 7.05
C VAL A 206 -12.35 64.64 7.49
N ASP A 207 -13.24 63.68 7.19
CA ASP A 207 -14.65 63.73 7.59
C ASP A 207 -14.82 63.83 9.11
N ALA A 208 -14.05 63.03 9.87
CA ALA A 208 -14.06 63.06 11.33
C ALA A 208 -13.49 64.38 11.89
N PHE A 209 -12.40 64.88 11.30
CA PHE A 209 -11.77 66.14 11.71
C PHE A 209 -12.70 67.34 11.48
N GLU A 210 -13.44 67.37 10.38
CA GLU A 210 -14.43 68.43 10.12
C GLU A 210 -15.52 68.47 11.19
N LEU A 211 -15.96 67.31 11.71
CA LEU A 211 -16.92 67.24 12.82
C LEU A 211 -16.36 67.83 14.12
N VAL A 212 -15.10 67.55 14.44
CA VAL A 212 -14.40 68.08 15.62
C VAL A 212 -14.19 69.59 15.49
N ARG A 213 -13.82 70.06 14.29
CA ARG A 213 -13.54 71.47 14.04
C ARG A 213 -14.76 72.38 14.17
N ARG A 214 -15.98 71.85 14.04
CA ARG A 214 -17.22 72.59 14.37
C ARG A 214 -17.28 72.98 15.84
N ARG A 215 -16.69 72.18 16.74
CA ARG A 215 -16.59 72.46 18.18
C ARG A 215 -15.29 73.16 18.56
N HIS A 216 -14.22 72.91 17.80
CA HIS A 216 -12.89 73.50 17.98
C HIS A 216 -12.42 74.23 16.70
N PRO A 217 -12.90 75.46 16.42
CA PRO A 217 -12.64 76.14 15.13
C PRO A 217 -11.15 76.38 14.81
N GLN A 218 -10.32 76.44 15.86
CA GLN A 218 -8.87 76.62 15.76
C GLN A 218 -8.08 75.30 15.60
N ALA A 219 -8.75 74.14 15.60
CA ALA A 219 -8.09 72.86 15.40
C ALA A 219 -7.39 72.78 14.03
N LYS A 220 -6.26 72.09 13.98
CA LYS A 220 -5.47 71.85 12.77
C LYS A 220 -5.24 70.36 12.52
N LEU A 221 -5.22 69.97 11.25
CA LEU A 221 -4.81 68.63 10.81
C LEU A 221 -3.64 68.76 9.82
N LEU A 222 -2.51 68.17 10.17
CA LEU A 222 -1.31 68.10 9.33
C LEU A 222 -1.27 66.75 8.61
N LEU A 223 -1.31 66.76 7.28
CA LEU A 223 -1.04 65.60 6.44
C LEU A 223 0.38 65.74 5.91
N VAL A 224 1.32 64.92 6.39
CA VAL A 224 2.75 65.11 6.13
C VAL A 224 3.35 63.88 5.47
N GLY A 225 3.78 64.02 4.22
CA GLY A 225 4.47 63.00 3.44
C GLY A 225 3.95 62.93 2.00
N PRO A 226 4.75 62.35 1.09
CA PRO A 226 4.38 62.28 -0.32
C PRO A 226 3.15 61.41 -0.54
N ALA A 227 2.32 61.76 -1.52
CA ALA A 227 1.17 60.98 -1.93
C ALA A 227 1.57 59.82 -2.87
N SER A 228 0.91 58.67 -2.75
CA SER A 228 1.11 57.55 -3.68
C SER A 228 0.62 57.87 -5.09
N PRO A 229 1.22 57.29 -6.15
CA PRO A 229 0.70 57.41 -7.50
C PRO A 229 -0.79 57.05 -7.57
N GLY A 230 -1.61 57.96 -8.12
CA GLY A 230 -3.07 57.78 -8.21
C GLY A 230 -3.87 58.21 -6.98
N PHE A 231 -3.21 58.71 -5.92
CA PHE A 231 -3.85 59.29 -4.75
C PHE A 231 -3.58 60.80 -4.68
N ASP A 232 -4.63 61.62 -4.84
CA ASP A 232 -4.52 63.08 -4.74
C ASP A 232 -4.78 63.54 -3.29
N ALA A 233 -3.70 63.77 -2.54
CA ALA A 233 -3.78 64.27 -1.17
C ALA A 233 -4.13 65.76 -1.09
N ASP A 234 -3.82 66.54 -2.13
CA ASP A 234 -4.09 67.99 -2.16
C ASP A 234 -5.58 68.31 -2.26
N ARG A 235 -6.38 67.38 -2.80
CA ARG A 235 -7.84 67.44 -2.78
C ARG A 235 -8.43 67.61 -1.38
N PHE A 236 -7.75 67.12 -0.34
CA PHE A 236 -8.22 67.18 1.05
C PHE A 236 -7.77 68.46 1.77
N ARG A 237 -7.07 69.36 1.08
CA ARG A 237 -6.79 70.69 1.63
C ARG A 237 -8.11 71.43 1.84
N GLY A 238 -8.21 72.07 2.98
CA GLY A 238 -9.40 72.80 3.38
C GLY A 238 -9.06 73.72 4.54
N GLU A 239 -10.07 74.41 5.05
CA GLU A 239 -9.85 75.19 6.24
C GLU A 239 -9.39 74.28 7.40
N GLY A 240 -8.26 74.62 8.01
CA GLY A 240 -7.68 73.86 9.11
C GLY A 240 -6.91 72.59 8.72
N ILE A 241 -6.83 72.23 7.44
CA ILE A 241 -6.11 71.04 6.95
C ILE A 241 -4.94 71.48 6.07
N GLU A 242 -3.72 71.09 6.43
CA GLU A 242 -2.50 71.40 5.70
C GLU A 242 -1.85 70.12 5.18
N HIS A 243 -1.58 70.06 3.88
CA HIS A 243 -0.81 68.98 3.27
C HIS A 243 0.61 69.45 2.93
N LEU A 244 1.58 68.86 3.61
CA LEU A 244 3.01 69.01 3.36
C LEU A 244 3.48 67.74 2.65
N ASP A 245 4.11 67.91 1.48
CA ASP A 245 4.70 66.79 0.72
C ASP A 245 5.92 66.22 1.48
N TYR A 246 6.90 65.65 0.77
CA TYR A 246 8.14 65.18 1.39
C TYR A 246 8.86 66.27 2.19
N VAL A 247 9.08 66.00 3.47
CA VAL A 247 9.90 66.83 4.37
C VAL A 247 11.14 66.05 4.82
N PRO A 248 12.28 66.73 5.04
CA PRO A 248 13.45 66.12 5.67
C PRO A 248 13.16 65.61 7.10
N GLU A 249 13.99 64.70 7.61
CA GLU A 249 13.72 63.99 8.87
C GLU A 249 13.66 64.92 10.10
N ASP A 250 14.53 65.92 10.21
CA ASP A 250 14.49 66.95 11.27
C ASP A 250 13.17 67.74 11.24
N ARG A 251 12.69 68.10 10.05
CA ARG A 251 11.40 68.75 9.88
C ARG A 251 10.24 67.82 10.22
N LEU A 252 10.33 66.54 9.88
CA LEU A 252 9.34 65.54 10.28
C LEU A 252 9.21 65.46 11.81
N TRP A 253 10.34 65.33 12.53
CA TRP A 253 10.35 65.27 13.98
C TRP A 253 9.80 66.54 14.65
N SER A 254 10.17 67.73 14.15
CA SER A 254 9.64 69.00 14.70
C SER A 254 8.13 69.17 14.48
N LEU A 255 7.59 68.73 13.33
CA LEU A 255 6.15 68.73 13.07
C LEU A 255 5.41 67.72 13.93
N MET A 256 5.93 66.49 14.08
CA MET A 256 5.36 65.49 14.98
C MET A 256 5.36 65.96 16.44
N ALA A 257 6.41 66.69 16.86
CA ALA A 257 6.50 67.28 18.18
C ALA A 257 5.55 68.47 18.40
N ALA A 258 5.04 69.08 17.33
CA ALA A 258 4.02 70.13 17.42
C ALA A 258 2.60 69.58 17.62
N CYS A 259 2.36 68.31 17.24
CA CYS A 259 1.04 67.69 17.35
C CYS A 259 0.64 67.40 18.80
N ASP A 260 -0.64 67.58 19.10
CA ASP A 260 -1.28 67.18 20.34
C ASP A 260 -1.58 65.67 20.37
N ALA A 261 -1.92 65.09 19.21
CA ALA A 261 -2.00 63.66 18.99
C ALA A 261 -1.68 63.30 17.52
N CYS A 262 -1.16 62.09 17.31
CA CYS A 262 -0.83 61.59 15.98
C CYS A 262 -1.81 60.52 15.54
N VAL A 263 -2.27 60.59 14.30
CA VAL A 263 -3.25 59.67 13.72
C VAL A 263 -2.56 58.70 12.76
N SER A 264 -2.66 57.41 13.06
CA SER A 264 -2.07 56.32 12.28
C SER A 264 -3.14 55.25 11.99
N LEU A 265 -4.05 55.58 11.08
CA LEU A 265 -5.09 54.67 10.63
C LEU A 265 -4.56 53.73 9.54
N ARG A 266 -5.13 52.52 9.49
CA ARG A 266 -4.80 51.52 8.47
C ARG A 266 -5.96 50.57 8.20
N ALA A 267 -6.50 50.59 6.97
CA ALA A 267 -7.32 49.51 6.44
C ALA A 267 -7.34 49.50 4.89
N PRO A 268 -7.09 48.34 4.25
CA PRO A 268 -6.64 47.07 4.86
C PRO A 268 -5.22 47.17 5.45
N THR A 269 -4.89 46.29 6.39
CA THR A 269 -3.53 46.12 6.94
C THR A 269 -2.73 45.12 6.08
N MET A 270 -1.45 45.41 5.90
CA MET A 270 -0.49 44.46 5.33
C MET A 270 0.16 43.58 6.40
N GLY A 271 -0.24 43.72 7.67
CA GLY A 271 0.45 43.13 8.82
C GLY A 271 1.68 43.92 9.25
N GLU A 272 1.78 45.18 8.86
CA GLU A 272 2.92 46.05 9.13
C GLU A 272 3.01 46.47 10.61
N THR A 273 4.20 46.95 11.00
CA THR A 273 4.40 47.73 12.22
C THR A 273 4.83 49.14 11.84
N SER A 274 4.10 50.17 12.30
CA SER A 274 4.26 51.53 11.79
C SER A 274 5.43 52.27 12.44
N GLY A 275 6.48 52.51 11.67
CA GLY A 275 7.61 53.32 12.12
C GLY A 275 7.23 54.77 12.49
N SER A 276 6.24 55.38 11.81
CA SER A 276 5.78 56.74 12.17
C SER A 276 4.99 56.76 13.47
N ALA A 277 4.22 55.71 13.78
CA ALA A 277 3.55 55.57 15.08
C ALA A 277 4.58 55.42 16.21
N ILE A 278 5.63 54.63 16.01
CA ILE A 278 6.71 54.47 16.99
C ILE A 278 7.47 55.80 17.20
N ARG A 279 7.78 56.54 16.14
CA ARG A 279 8.39 57.88 16.26
C ARG A 279 7.50 58.86 17.06
N ALA A 280 6.19 58.81 16.87
CA ALA A 280 5.24 59.63 17.64
C ALA A 280 5.26 59.25 19.12
N LEU A 281 5.27 57.95 19.43
CA LEU A 281 5.40 57.47 20.81
C LEU A 281 6.74 57.88 21.43
N SER A 282 7.86 57.89 20.68
CA SER A 282 9.16 58.38 21.17
C SER A 282 9.10 59.84 21.63
N LEU A 283 8.26 60.66 20.98
CA LEU A 283 8.01 62.05 21.38
C LEU A 283 6.97 62.19 22.51
N GLY A 284 6.42 61.07 22.99
CA GLY A 284 5.32 61.06 23.96
C GLY A 284 4.01 61.57 23.38
N ARG A 285 3.74 61.32 22.09
CA ARG A 285 2.48 61.75 21.46
C ARG A 285 1.42 60.64 21.54
N PRO A 286 0.22 60.93 22.08
CA PRO A 286 -0.91 60.01 22.05
C PRO A 286 -1.24 59.62 20.61
N LEU A 287 -1.68 58.38 20.43
CA LEU A 287 -2.06 57.86 19.13
C LEU A 287 -3.57 57.70 18.98
N VAL A 288 -4.06 57.92 17.77
CA VAL A 288 -5.37 57.41 17.30
C VAL A 288 -5.10 56.46 16.15
N VAL A 289 -5.52 55.20 16.30
CA VAL A 289 -5.17 54.11 15.39
C VAL A 289 -6.39 53.28 15.02
N SER A 290 -6.32 52.55 13.91
CA SER A 290 -7.34 51.55 13.58
C SER A 290 -7.25 50.37 14.55
N ASP A 291 -8.38 49.80 14.98
CA ASP A 291 -8.42 48.57 15.77
C ASP A 291 -8.21 47.34 14.86
N LEU A 292 -7.03 47.28 14.23
CA LEU A 292 -6.66 46.23 13.29
C LEU A 292 -5.15 45.91 13.39
N GLY A 293 -4.79 44.63 13.22
CA GLY A 293 -3.39 44.21 13.09
C GLY A 293 -2.53 44.51 14.32
N TRP A 294 -1.33 45.06 14.12
CA TRP A 294 -0.43 45.49 15.20
C TRP A 294 -1.00 46.66 16.01
N PHE A 295 -1.79 47.53 15.38
CA PHE A 295 -2.35 48.71 16.05
C PHE A 295 -3.29 48.33 17.20
N SER A 296 -4.04 47.23 17.08
CA SER A 296 -4.85 46.66 18.17
C SER A 296 -4.04 46.20 19.38
N GLU A 297 -2.76 45.87 19.19
CA GLU A 297 -1.88 45.39 20.25
C GLU A 297 -1.34 46.52 21.13
N LEU A 298 -1.43 47.77 20.68
CA LEU A 298 -1.00 48.92 21.45
C LEU A 298 -1.86 49.05 22.72
N PRO A 299 -1.26 49.37 23.88
CA PRO A 299 -2.03 49.63 25.10
C PRO A 299 -3.04 50.78 24.95
N ASN A 300 -4.21 50.66 25.60
CA ASN A 300 -5.28 51.66 25.51
C ASN A 300 -4.91 53.00 26.18
N ASP A 301 -3.92 53.00 27.06
CA ASP A 301 -3.37 54.19 27.70
C ASP A 301 -2.41 54.98 26.79
N VAL A 302 -1.95 54.41 25.66
CA VAL A 302 -1.11 55.11 24.68
C VAL A 302 -1.82 55.36 23.34
N ALA A 303 -2.83 54.56 23.01
CA ALA A 303 -3.54 54.63 21.75
C ALA A 303 -5.07 54.47 21.90
N LEU A 304 -5.83 55.42 21.34
CA LEU A 304 -7.27 55.28 21.12
C LEU A 304 -7.51 54.47 19.84
N LYS A 305 -8.29 53.39 19.94
CA LYS A 305 -8.52 52.45 18.84
C LYS A 305 -9.89 52.68 18.23
N VAL A 306 -9.90 52.87 16.91
CA VAL A 306 -11.08 53.17 16.12
C VAL A 306 -11.47 51.93 15.32
N PRO A 307 -12.73 51.44 15.41
CA PRO A 307 -13.19 50.30 14.63
C PRO A 307 -13.16 50.61 13.13
N VAL A 308 -13.03 49.56 12.31
CA VAL A 308 -13.02 49.67 10.84
C VAL A 308 -14.32 49.07 10.29
N ASP A 309 -15.43 49.74 10.58
CA ASP A 309 -16.78 49.39 10.17
C ASP A 309 -17.59 50.66 9.89
N ASP A 310 -18.92 50.55 9.85
CA ASP A 310 -19.82 51.67 9.56
C ASP A 310 -19.74 52.79 10.63
N ASP A 311 -19.20 52.51 11.82
CA ASP A 311 -19.05 53.46 12.93
C ASP A 311 -17.64 54.11 12.99
N GLU A 312 -16.77 53.87 12.01
CA GLU A 312 -15.38 54.36 12.00
C GLU A 312 -15.29 55.90 12.13
N VAL A 313 -16.04 56.65 11.30
CA VAL A 313 -15.99 58.12 11.29
C VAL A 313 -16.53 58.71 12.61
N PRO A 314 -17.71 58.29 13.13
CA PRO A 314 -18.18 58.70 14.45
C PRO A 314 -17.18 58.39 15.58
N ALA A 315 -16.60 57.20 15.62
CA ALA A 315 -15.65 56.79 16.65
C ALA A 315 -14.31 57.56 16.55
N LEU A 316 -13.85 57.84 15.33
CA LEU A 316 -12.68 58.67 15.08
C LEU A 316 -12.91 60.10 15.55
N ALA A 317 -14.06 60.69 15.22
CA ALA A 317 -14.42 62.04 15.67
C ALA A 317 -14.50 62.11 17.20
N ALA A 318 -15.08 61.10 17.86
CA ALA A 318 -15.14 61.03 19.32
C ALA A 318 -13.74 60.92 19.96
N SER A 319 -12.82 60.16 19.34
CA SER A 319 -11.44 60.00 19.81
C SER A 319 -10.65 61.32 19.70
N LEU A 320 -10.79 62.01 18.56
CA LEU A 320 -10.19 63.32 18.34
C LEU A 320 -10.79 64.38 19.27
N GLU A 321 -12.10 64.38 19.48
CA GLU A 321 -12.79 65.29 20.42
C GLU A 321 -12.31 65.07 21.86
N LEU A 322 -12.14 63.82 22.30
CA LEU A 322 -11.62 63.52 23.64
C LEU A 322 -10.23 64.12 23.87
N LEU A 323 -9.35 64.00 22.87
CA LEU A 323 -7.99 64.56 22.92
C LEU A 323 -7.98 66.08 22.78
N ALA A 324 -8.95 66.66 22.06
CA ALA A 324 -9.15 68.10 21.94
C ALA A 324 -9.66 68.74 23.25
N ALA A 325 -10.60 68.06 23.93
CA ALA A 325 -11.33 68.62 25.06
C ALA A 325 -10.66 68.35 26.42
N SER A 326 -9.78 67.35 26.54
CA SER A 326 -9.18 66.93 27.81
C SER A 326 -7.65 66.93 27.78
N GLU A 327 -7.07 68.05 28.20
CA GLU A 327 -5.61 68.19 28.37
C GLU A 327 -5.07 67.22 29.43
N ALA A 328 -5.88 66.85 30.44
CA ALA A 328 -5.51 65.84 31.44
C ALA A 328 -5.37 64.45 30.82
N THR A 329 -6.31 64.05 29.96
CA THR A 329 -6.25 62.78 29.22
C THR A 329 -5.05 62.78 28.29
N GLN A 330 -4.84 63.86 27.54
CA GLN A 330 -3.71 64.01 26.63
C GLN A 330 -2.37 63.84 27.36
N ARG A 331 -2.16 64.54 28.50
CA ARG A 331 -0.95 64.42 29.32
C ARG A 331 -0.74 63.00 29.86
N ALA A 332 -1.80 62.38 30.40
CA ALA A 332 -1.71 61.02 30.91
C ALA A 332 -1.28 60.03 29.82
N MET A 333 -1.85 60.16 28.62
CA MET A 333 -1.46 59.35 27.47
C MET A 333 -0.04 59.66 26.98
N SER A 334 0.40 60.91 27.04
CA SER A 334 1.77 61.31 26.71
C SER A 334 2.81 60.67 27.63
N ASP A 335 2.55 60.65 28.94
CA ASP A 335 3.44 60.04 29.91
C ASP A 335 3.45 58.51 29.78
N ALA A 336 2.28 57.91 29.54
CA ALA A 336 2.17 56.49 29.23
C ALA A 336 2.95 56.12 27.96
N ALA A 337 2.89 56.94 26.90
CA ALA A 337 3.61 56.71 25.65
C ALA A 337 5.14 56.68 25.85
N ARG A 338 5.68 57.63 26.62
CA ARG A 338 7.13 57.66 26.94
C ARG A 338 7.55 56.43 27.74
N ALA A 339 6.77 56.07 28.77
CA ALA A 339 7.03 54.89 29.59
C ALA A 339 6.95 53.59 28.78
N TYR A 340 5.99 53.50 27.86
CA TYR A 340 5.80 52.36 26.98
C TYR A 340 6.98 52.18 26.02
N VAL A 341 7.45 53.26 25.39
CA VAL A 341 8.62 53.21 24.48
C VAL A 341 9.88 52.75 25.20
N GLY A 342 10.18 53.31 26.37
CA GLY A 342 11.37 52.92 27.14
C GLY A 342 11.34 51.46 27.59
N ARG A 343 10.15 50.87 27.76
CA ARG A 343 10.00 49.48 28.22
C ARG A 343 10.00 48.45 27.09
N GLU A 344 9.22 48.71 26.04
CA GLU A 344 8.93 47.72 24.99
C GLU A 344 9.73 47.93 23.70
N HIS A 345 10.15 49.16 23.41
CA HIS A 345 10.76 49.54 22.14
C HIS A 345 12.22 49.99 22.27
N ASP A 346 12.89 49.64 23.37
CA ASP A 346 14.30 49.98 23.58
C ASP A 346 15.22 49.38 22.49
N LEU A 347 16.09 50.22 21.93
CA LEU A 347 16.96 49.85 20.81
C LEU A 347 18.03 48.83 21.22
N ALA A 348 18.63 48.99 22.40
CA ALA A 348 19.69 48.09 22.86
C ALA A 348 19.10 46.69 23.12
N ARG A 349 17.94 46.63 23.79
CA ARG A 349 17.19 45.40 24.01
C ARG A 349 16.80 44.73 22.69
N ALA A 350 16.32 45.49 21.71
CA ALA A 350 15.99 44.92 20.40
C ALA A 350 17.23 44.30 19.73
N ALA A 351 18.38 44.98 19.77
CA ALA A 351 19.64 44.46 19.23
C ALA A 351 20.11 43.19 19.95
N GLU A 352 19.99 43.12 21.27
CA GLU A 352 20.29 41.92 22.07
C GLU A 352 19.39 40.73 21.70
N LEU A 353 18.09 40.97 21.52
CA LEU A 353 17.15 39.95 21.06
C LEU A 353 17.48 39.47 19.63
N TYR A 354 17.92 40.38 18.76
CA TYR A 354 18.39 40.03 17.42
C TYR A 354 19.65 39.17 17.46
N ALA A 355 20.65 39.55 18.26
CA ALA A 355 21.87 38.79 18.45
C ALA A 355 21.55 37.37 18.96
N THR A 356 20.73 37.27 20.01
CA THR A 356 20.29 35.99 20.60
C THR A 356 19.59 35.11 19.56
N ALA A 357 18.60 35.64 18.84
CA ALA A 357 17.86 34.90 17.82
C ALA A 357 18.77 34.40 16.68
N LEU A 358 19.74 35.23 16.27
CA LEU A 358 20.68 34.88 15.20
C LEU A 358 21.73 33.86 15.66
N GLU A 359 22.17 33.91 16.92
CA GLU A 359 23.04 32.89 17.53
C GLU A 359 22.34 31.53 17.65
N GLU A 360 21.10 31.52 18.12
CA GLU A 360 20.25 30.32 18.14
C GLU A 360 20.09 29.74 16.72
N ALA A 361 19.85 30.61 15.73
CA ALA A 361 19.73 30.20 14.32
C ALA A 361 21.07 29.67 13.74
N ALA A 362 22.22 30.17 14.21
CA ALA A 362 23.53 29.79 13.71
C ALA A 362 24.07 28.47 14.31
N GLY A 363 23.69 28.11 15.56
CA GLY A 363 24.30 26.95 16.24
C GLY A 363 23.43 26.20 17.27
N GLY A 364 22.26 26.71 17.67
CA GLY A 364 21.48 26.14 18.79
C GLY A 364 20.98 24.71 18.55
N ALA A 365 20.58 24.37 17.32
CA ALA A 365 20.07 23.02 17.01
C ALA A 365 21.16 21.93 16.99
N MET A 366 22.42 22.30 16.68
CA MET A 366 23.55 21.37 16.72
C MET A 366 24.02 21.11 18.15
N VAL A 367 24.04 22.15 19.00
CA VAL A 367 24.45 22.04 20.40
C VAL A 367 23.38 21.35 21.23
N ALA A 368 22.09 21.70 21.07
CA ALA A 368 20.99 21.00 21.75
C ALA A 368 20.92 19.52 21.36
N GLY A 369 21.14 19.20 20.07
CA GLY A 369 21.24 17.81 19.62
C GLY A 369 22.41 17.04 20.25
N ALA A 370 23.55 17.70 20.48
CA ALA A 370 24.71 17.10 21.14
C ALA A 370 24.48 16.90 22.65
N VAL A 371 23.92 17.90 23.34
CA VAL A 371 23.63 17.82 24.79
C VAL A 371 22.54 16.78 25.06
N VAL A 372 21.47 16.75 24.26
CA VAL A 372 20.42 15.73 24.38
C VAL A 372 20.99 14.34 24.07
N ALA A 373 21.92 14.22 23.10
CA ALA A 373 22.58 12.95 22.83
C ALA A 373 23.48 12.49 23.99
N GLU A 374 24.21 13.40 24.64
CA GLU A 374 25.00 13.06 25.84
C GLU A 374 24.13 12.71 27.03
N VAL A 375 23.05 13.46 27.30
CA VAL A 375 22.12 13.15 28.40
C VAL A 375 21.41 11.81 28.14
N ALA A 376 21.03 11.53 26.89
CA ALA A 376 20.46 10.24 26.52
C ALA A 376 21.49 9.10 26.64
N TYR A 377 22.76 9.35 26.33
CA TYR A 377 23.84 8.38 26.49
C TYR A 377 24.11 8.08 27.96
N ALA A 378 24.22 9.11 28.80
CA ALA A 378 24.39 8.97 30.25
C ALA A 378 23.18 8.28 30.89
N ALA A 379 21.95 8.65 30.50
CA ALA A 379 20.73 7.99 30.99
C ALA A 379 20.69 6.50 30.62
N ALA A 380 21.14 6.14 29.41
CA ALA A 380 21.26 4.75 28.99
C ALA A 380 22.33 3.97 29.77
N GLU A 381 23.45 4.58 30.13
CA GLU A 381 24.49 3.97 30.99
C GLU A 381 23.97 3.64 32.39
N VAL A 382 23.08 4.46 32.96
CA VAL A 382 22.44 4.18 34.27
C VAL A 382 21.19 3.29 34.16
N GLY A 383 20.88 2.77 32.97
CA GLY A 383 19.77 1.83 32.75
C GLY A 383 18.38 2.47 32.63
N ILE A 384 18.29 3.80 32.45
CA ILE A 384 17.02 4.50 32.25
C ILE A 384 16.53 4.23 30.83
N SER A 385 15.54 3.35 30.72
CA SER A 385 14.96 2.93 29.44
C SER A 385 13.86 3.89 28.98
N PRO A 386 13.67 4.10 27.65
CA PRO A 386 12.56 4.87 27.12
C PRO A 386 11.21 4.33 27.59
N GLY A 387 10.31 5.20 28.08
CA GLY A 387 8.99 4.83 28.59
C GLY A 387 8.91 4.56 30.10
N THR A 388 10.02 4.71 30.83
CA THR A 388 10.02 4.73 32.31
C THR A 388 9.56 6.08 32.85
N VAL A 389 9.04 6.12 34.09
CA VAL A 389 8.63 7.35 34.76
C VAL A 389 9.80 8.35 34.87
N VAL A 390 11.00 7.84 35.16
CA VAL A 390 12.24 8.64 35.23
C VAL A 390 12.63 9.21 33.87
N ALA A 391 12.47 8.45 32.77
CA ALA A 391 12.68 8.99 31.42
C ALA A 391 11.67 10.10 31.09
N HIS A 392 10.45 10.02 31.62
CA HIS A 392 9.44 11.06 31.43
C HIS A 392 9.78 12.33 32.21
N GLU A 393 10.18 12.21 33.47
CA GLU A 393 10.63 13.35 34.30
C GLU A 393 11.92 14.00 33.73
N LEU A 394 12.85 13.20 33.22
CA LEU A 394 14.05 13.69 32.54
C LEU A 394 13.70 14.44 31.25
N THR A 395 12.69 13.96 30.51
CA THR A 395 12.18 14.64 29.31
C THR A 395 11.48 15.95 29.68
N GLU A 396 10.69 15.98 30.75
CA GLU A 396 10.07 17.21 31.26
C GLU A 396 11.12 18.23 31.71
N ARG A 397 12.18 17.82 32.43
CA ARG A 397 13.26 18.73 32.82
C ARG A 397 14.09 19.24 31.63
N LEU A 398 14.30 18.40 30.61
CA LEU A 398 14.95 18.83 29.36
C LEU A 398 14.06 19.80 28.57
N ASP A 399 12.74 19.69 28.69
CA ASP A 399 11.76 20.62 28.13
C ASP A 399 11.73 21.94 28.90
N GLU A 400 11.77 21.90 30.25
CA GLU A 400 11.90 23.09 31.12
C GLU A 400 13.19 23.88 30.86
N LEU A 401 14.28 23.20 30.49
CA LEU A 401 15.56 23.80 30.12
C LEU A 401 15.63 24.23 28.64
N GLY A 402 14.56 24.06 27.86
CA GLY A 402 14.50 24.45 26.44
C GLY A 402 15.36 23.60 25.51
N LEU A 403 15.79 22.41 25.97
CA LEU A 403 16.66 21.49 25.23
C LEU A 403 15.87 20.39 24.52
N ALA A 404 14.60 20.16 24.87
CA ALA A 404 13.70 19.31 24.11
C ALA A 404 13.09 20.07 22.92
N PRO A 405 12.87 19.44 21.76
CA PRO A 405 12.21 20.09 20.64
C PRO A 405 10.76 20.41 21.00
N ASN A 406 10.49 21.68 21.31
CA ASN A 406 9.16 22.26 21.55
C ASN A 406 8.12 21.68 20.59
N GLY A 407 7.27 20.79 21.09
CA GLY A 407 6.34 20.05 20.27
C GLY A 407 5.30 19.30 21.08
N ARG A 408 4.57 19.99 21.96
CA ARG A 408 3.26 19.49 22.39
C ARG A 408 2.37 19.36 21.14
N PRO A 409 1.77 18.19 20.86
CA PRO A 409 0.68 18.12 19.91
C PRO A 409 -0.59 18.64 20.61
N GLU A 410 -0.93 19.91 20.43
CA GLU A 410 -2.29 20.37 20.73
C GLU A 410 -3.26 20.01 19.59
N PRO A 411 -4.54 19.72 19.93
CA PRO A 411 -5.44 18.96 19.08
C PRO A 411 -5.85 19.76 17.84
N ALA A 412 -5.87 19.10 16.69
CA ALA A 412 -6.39 19.70 15.46
C ALA A 412 -7.84 20.19 15.65
N PRO A 413 -8.22 21.37 15.10
CA PRO A 413 -9.61 21.80 15.10
C PRO A 413 -10.46 20.77 14.33
N PRO A 414 -11.69 20.49 14.77
CA PRO A 414 -12.52 19.45 14.17
C PRO A 414 -12.89 19.85 12.73
N VAL A 415 -12.38 19.08 11.77
CA VAL A 415 -12.92 19.03 10.41
C VAL A 415 -14.38 18.58 10.51
N PRO A 416 -15.33 19.12 9.71
CA PRO A 416 -16.72 18.68 9.76
C PRO A 416 -16.78 17.17 9.53
N ALA A 417 -17.05 16.42 10.60
CA ALA A 417 -16.98 14.99 10.55
C ALA A 417 -18.14 14.46 9.71
N HIS A 418 -17.85 14.01 8.48
CA HIS A 418 -18.62 12.94 7.87
C HIS A 418 -18.77 11.84 8.92
N ARG A 419 -19.99 11.31 9.12
CA ARG A 419 -20.28 10.31 10.18
C ARG A 419 -19.30 9.12 10.17
N LEU A 420 -18.74 8.77 9.01
CA LEU A 420 -17.76 7.69 8.82
C LEU A 420 -16.35 8.00 9.37
N ALA A 421 -15.97 9.27 9.48
CA ALA A 421 -14.67 9.71 10.00
C ALA A 421 -14.56 9.67 11.53
N ARG A 422 -15.70 9.45 12.23
CA ARG A 422 -15.75 9.31 13.70
C ARG A 422 -15.36 7.90 14.19
N VAL A 423 -15.43 6.91 13.32
CA VAL A 423 -15.05 5.53 13.66
C VAL A 423 -13.54 5.39 13.54
N PRO A 424 -12.83 4.88 14.57
CA PRO A 424 -11.38 4.75 14.51
C PRO A 424 -10.97 3.76 13.41
N ILE A 425 -9.85 4.06 12.76
CA ILE A 425 -9.35 3.31 11.59
C ILE A 425 -9.16 1.82 11.90
N TRP A 426 -8.71 1.47 13.10
CA TRP A 426 -8.53 0.07 13.51
C TRP A 426 -9.87 -0.69 13.50
N ALA A 427 -10.99 -0.04 13.80
CA ALA A 427 -12.30 -0.66 13.77
C ALA A 427 -12.77 -0.92 12.32
N TRP A 428 -12.47 -0.01 11.40
CA TRP A 428 -12.70 -0.25 9.96
C TRP A 428 -11.87 -1.42 9.43
N LEU A 429 -10.58 -1.47 9.77
CA LEU A 429 -9.71 -2.57 9.35
C LEU A 429 -10.15 -3.91 9.96
N ALA A 430 -10.49 -3.92 11.25
CA ALA A 430 -11.04 -5.10 11.91
C ALA A 430 -12.34 -5.56 11.23
N ALA A 431 -13.25 -4.63 10.91
CA ALA A 431 -14.47 -4.95 10.19
C ALA A 431 -14.21 -5.54 8.80
N ILE A 432 -13.26 -4.99 8.03
CA ILE A 432 -12.87 -5.52 6.71
C ILE A 432 -12.31 -6.94 6.84
N VAL A 433 -11.40 -7.18 7.78
CA VAL A 433 -10.80 -8.50 8.00
C VAL A 433 -11.84 -9.51 8.47
N VAL A 434 -12.68 -9.15 9.45
CA VAL A 434 -13.72 -10.05 9.98
C VAL A 434 -14.77 -10.35 8.91
N LEU A 435 -15.28 -9.34 8.20
CA LEU A 435 -16.26 -9.53 7.14
C LEU A 435 -15.71 -10.42 6.03
N SER A 436 -14.48 -10.14 5.57
CA SER A 436 -13.84 -10.98 4.56
C SER A 436 -13.64 -12.40 5.08
N THR A 437 -13.12 -12.58 6.30
CA THR A 437 -12.93 -13.91 6.90
C THR A 437 -14.24 -14.70 6.95
N VAL A 438 -15.35 -14.08 7.36
CA VAL A 438 -16.66 -14.73 7.43
C VAL A 438 -17.16 -15.11 6.04
N VAL A 439 -17.12 -14.18 5.07
CA VAL A 439 -17.55 -14.44 3.69
C VAL A 439 -16.72 -15.55 3.06
N ARG A 440 -15.39 -15.46 3.17
CA ARG A 440 -14.45 -16.47 2.63
C ARG A 440 -14.63 -17.81 3.29
N PHE A 441 -14.84 -17.85 4.61
CA PHE A 441 -15.14 -19.10 5.29
C PHE A 441 -16.45 -19.73 4.79
N ILE A 442 -17.53 -18.96 4.63
CA ILE A 442 -18.81 -19.45 4.09
C ILE A 442 -18.63 -20.02 2.68
N LEU A 443 -17.96 -19.30 1.79
CA LEU A 443 -17.68 -19.76 0.43
C LEU A 443 -16.80 -21.02 0.43
N SER A 444 -15.76 -21.06 1.29
CA SER A 444 -14.89 -22.22 1.46
C SER A 444 -15.65 -23.50 1.82
N ARG A 445 -16.84 -23.41 2.45
CA ARG A 445 -17.68 -24.57 2.78
C ARG A 445 -18.25 -25.26 1.55
N ARG A 446 -18.38 -24.55 0.42
CA ARG A 446 -18.82 -25.12 -0.86
C ARG A 446 -17.77 -26.03 -1.50
N VAL A 447 -16.49 -25.81 -1.17
CA VAL A 447 -15.40 -26.72 -1.56
C VAL A 447 -15.47 -27.99 -0.71
N ALA A 448 -15.98 -29.07 -1.30
CA ALA A 448 -16.39 -30.28 -0.61
C ALA A 448 -15.22 -31.23 -0.29
N ALA A 449 -14.15 -31.17 -1.06
CA ALA A 449 -12.95 -32.01 -0.93
C ALA A 449 -11.72 -31.29 -1.48
N PRO A 450 -10.50 -31.66 -1.06
CA PRO A 450 -9.29 -31.22 -1.74
C PRO A 450 -9.30 -31.71 -3.19
N TRP A 451 -8.79 -30.89 -4.10
CA TRP A 451 -8.81 -31.19 -5.52
C TRP A 451 -7.57 -30.70 -6.26
N ILE A 452 -6.86 -29.72 -5.69
CA ILE A 452 -5.54 -29.30 -6.16
C ILE A 452 -4.49 -30.27 -5.58
N MET A 453 -4.51 -31.49 -6.12
CA MET A 453 -3.58 -32.55 -5.73
C MET A 453 -2.28 -32.45 -6.55
N VAL A 454 -1.10 -32.71 -5.99
CA VAL A 454 -0.83 -33.34 -4.68
C VAL A 454 -0.54 -32.33 -3.55
N ASP A 455 -0.49 -31.05 -3.87
CA ASP A 455 -0.14 -29.98 -2.93
C ASP A 455 -1.00 -29.99 -1.65
N GLU A 456 -2.34 -30.10 -1.78
CA GLU A 456 -3.24 -30.08 -0.61
C GLU A 456 -3.01 -31.27 0.33
N LEU A 457 -2.64 -32.43 -0.24
CA LEU A 457 -2.31 -33.63 0.53
C LEU A 457 -1.00 -33.44 1.28
N ILE A 458 0.04 -32.91 0.63
CA ILE A 458 1.35 -32.65 1.25
C ILE A 458 1.20 -31.75 2.47
N TYR A 459 0.57 -30.59 2.34
CA TYR A 459 0.46 -29.65 3.47
C TYR A 459 -0.43 -30.20 4.60
N SER A 460 -1.44 -31.00 4.27
CA SER A 460 -2.27 -31.71 5.25
C SER A 460 -1.49 -32.78 6.00
N GLU A 461 -0.68 -33.59 5.32
CA GLU A 461 0.16 -34.63 5.96
C GLU A 461 1.25 -34.03 6.84
N LEU A 462 1.90 -32.95 6.39
CA LEU A 462 2.88 -32.23 7.20
C LEU A 462 2.24 -31.63 8.47
N ALA A 463 1.01 -31.11 8.38
CA ALA A 463 0.27 -30.59 9.53
C ALA A 463 -0.18 -31.72 10.48
N LYS A 464 -0.66 -32.85 9.95
CA LYS A 464 -1.05 -34.05 10.71
C LYS A 464 0.12 -34.65 11.47
N SER A 465 1.24 -34.86 10.79
CA SER A 465 2.46 -35.44 11.36
C SER A 465 3.05 -34.52 12.43
N PHE A 466 3.12 -33.22 12.19
CA PHE A 466 3.62 -32.27 13.19
C PHE A 466 2.70 -32.20 14.42
N ALA A 467 1.38 -32.18 14.22
CA ALA A 467 0.40 -32.18 15.32
C ALA A 467 0.48 -33.43 16.22
N SER A 468 0.89 -34.58 15.66
CA SER A 468 0.92 -35.87 16.36
C SER A 468 2.30 -36.27 16.89
N THR A 469 3.37 -35.94 16.16
CA THR A 469 4.74 -36.39 16.44
C THR A 469 5.73 -35.26 16.71
N GLY A 470 5.40 -34.02 16.36
CA GLY A 470 6.34 -32.90 16.36
C GLY A 470 7.33 -32.88 15.18
N HIS A 471 7.22 -33.84 14.25
CA HIS A 471 8.05 -33.96 13.06
C HIS A 471 7.23 -33.76 11.78
N PHE A 472 7.86 -33.17 10.76
CA PHE A 472 7.29 -32.99 9.43
C PHE A 472 7.55 -34.25 8.59
N LEU A 473 6.55 -35.11 8.49
CA LEU A 473 6.64 -36.42 7.83
C LEU A 473 5.53 -36.57 6.78
N ILE A 474 5.88 -37.21 5.67
CA ILE A 474 4.92 -37.68 4.66
C ILE A 474 5.10 -39.18 4.57
N ARG A 475 4.03 -39.94 4.85
CA ARG A 475 4.05 -41.42 4.88
C ARG A 475 5.20 -42.01 5.74
N GLY A 476 5.58 -41.30 6.80
CA GLY A 476 6.64 -41.72 7.73
C GLY A 476 8.05 -41.26 7.37
N GLU A 477 8.25 -40.60 6.22
CA GLU A 477 9.56 -40.13 5.78
C GLU A 477 9.71 -38.60 5.90
N HIS A 478 10.93 -38.15 6.22
CA HIS A 478 11.26 -36.72 6.24
C HIS A 478 11.32 -36.17 4.82
N HIS A 479 10.46 -35.19 4.53
CA HIS A 479 10.45 -34.52 3.25
C HIS A 479 10.94 -33.08 3.41
N GLY A 480 12.23 -32.86 3.18
CA GLY A 480 12.93 -31.60 3.53
C GLY A 480 12.76 -30.42 2.56
N ALA A 481 11.87 -30.52 1.57
CA ALA A 481 11.77 -29.57 0.47
C ALA A 481 10.63 -28.54 0.59
N TYR A 482 9.72 -28.69 1.57
CA TYR A 482 8.53 -27.84 1.69
C TYR A 482 8.63 -26.85 2.87
N GLY A 483 8.02 -25.67 2.69
CA GLY A 483 7.94 -24.67 3.74
C GLY A 483 7.14 -25.17 4.95
N PHE A 484 7.65 -24.95 6.17
CA PHE A 484 7.05 -25.47 7.39
C PHE A 484 6.05 -24.49 8.04
N VAL A 485 6.09 -23.19 7.70
CA VAL A 485 5.27 -22.16 8.36
C VAL A 485 3.78 -22.45 8.19
N TYR A 486 3.37 -22.85 6.99
CA TYR A 486 1.97 -23.16 6.70
C TYR A 486 1.47 -24.43 7.42
N PRO A 487 2.16 -25.58 7.36
CA PRO A 487 1.83 -26.75 8.19
C PRO A 487 1.75 -26.47 9.69
N VAL A 488 2.65 -25.63 10.24
CA VAL A 488 2.63 -25.25 11.67
C VAL A 488 1.35 -24.49 12.00
N LEU A 489 0.96 -23.51 11.18
CA LEU A 489 -0.26 -22.73 11.35
C LEU A 489 -1.53 -23.61 11.27
N LEU A 490 -1.49 -24.63 10.40
CA LEU A 490 -2.57 -25.58 10.23
C LEU A 490 -2.66 -26.57 11.41
N SER A 491 -1.54 -27.06 11.92
CA SER A 491 -1.45 -28.15 12.90
C SER A 491 -2.44 -28.11 14.09
N PRO A 492 -2.81 -26.95 14.70
CA PRO A 492 -3.79 -26.93 15.79
C PRO A 492 -5.16 -27.49 15.38
N ALA A 493 -5.62 -27.29 14.15
CA ALA A 493 -6.91 -27.82 13.69
C ALA A 493 -6.92 -29.36 13.68
N TRP A 494 -5.80 -30.00 13.34
CA TRP A 494 -5.66 -31.46 13.31
C TRP A 494 -5.42 -32.04 14.71
N LYS A 495 -4.92 -31.23 15.64
CA LYS A 495 -4.79 -31.59 17.06
C LYS A 495 -6.12 -31.55 17.81
N VAL A 496 -6.94 -30.52 17.55
CA VAL A 496 -8.20 -30.27 18.25
C VAL A 496 -9.34 -31.15 17.74
N PHE A 497 -9.52 -31.24 16.42
CA PHE A 497 -10.66 -31.97 15.84
C PHE A 497 -10.30 -33.44 15.62
N SER A 498 -11.16 -34.35 16.08
CA SER A 498 -10.94 -35.80 15.95
C SER A 498 -11.28 -36.33 14.55
N ALA A 499 -12.33 -35.81 13.93
CA ALA A 499 -12.72 -36.15 12.57
C ALA A 499 -11.98 -35.25 11.57
N VAL A 500 -11.35 -35.85 10.56
CA VAL A 500 -10.61 -35.08 9.55
C VAL A 500 -11.49 -34.11 8.74
N PRO A 501 -12.75 -34.45 8.39
CA PRO A 501 -13.64 -33.48 7.75
C PRO A 501 -13.85 -32.17 8.54
N ASP A 502 -13.85 -32.25 9.88
CA ASP A 502 -13.99 -31.09 10.76
C ASP A 502 -12.66 -30.35 10.90
N ALA A 503 -11.54 -31.09 11.00
CA ALA A 503 -10.21 -30.51 10.96
C ALA A 503 -9.97 -29.72 9.67
N TYR A 504 -10.40 -30.25 8.52
CA TYR A 504 -10.35 -29.59 7.22
C TYR A 504 -11.22 -28.32 7.19
N ALA A 505 -12.39 -28.35 7.82
CA ALA A 505 -13.22 -27.15 7.96
C ALA A 505 -12.51 -26.06 8.77
N ALA A 506 -11.93 -26.42 9.93
CA ALA A 506 -11.22 -25.50 10.80
C ALA A 506 -9.94 -24.94 10.14
N ALA A 507 -9.24 -25.78 9.37
CA ALA A 507 -8.10 -25.37 8.58
C ALA A 507 -8.43 -24.28 7.56
N LYS A 508 -9.55 -24.43 6.84
CA LYS A 508 -10.04 -23.41 5.92
C LYS A 508 -10.48 -22.13 6.63
N ALA A 509 -10.97 -22.23 7.87
CA ALA A 509 -11.23 -21.05 8.70
C ALA A 509 -9.92 -20.30 9.04
N PHE A 510 -8.85 -21.03 9.41
CA PHE A 510 -7.53 -20.42 9.64
C PHE A 510 -6.95 -19.81 8.37
N GLY A 511 -7.05 -20.50 7.23
CA GLY A 511 -6.65 -19.97 5.92
C GLY A 511 -7.44 -18.72 5.52
N SER A 512 -8.76 -18.71 5.74
CA SER A 512 -9.64 -17.56 5.49
C SER A 512 -9.23 -16.34 6.30
N LEU A 513 -8.93 -16.53 7.59
CA LEU A 513 -8.44 -15.47 8.46
C LEU A 513 -7.05 -14.98 8.03
N ALA A 514 -6.11 -15.91 7.83
CA ALA A 514 -4.75 -15.60 7.45
C ALA A 514 -4.69 -14.76 6.16
N MET A 515 -5.39 -15.19 5.11
CA MET A 515 -5.39 -14.49 3.84
C MET A 515 -6.09 -13.13 3.92
N SER A 516 -7.17 -13.03 4.72
CA SER A 516 -7.88 -11.76 4.94
C SER A 516 -7.04 -10.72 5.69
N LEU A 517 -6.04 -11.13 6.48
CA LEU A 517 -5.11 -10.21 7.13
C LEU A 517 -4.28 -9.38 6.15
N ALA A 518 -4.23 -9.75 4.86
CA ALA A 518 -3.57 -8.96 3.81
C ALA A 518 -4.09 -7.51 3.71
N ALA A 519 -5.34 -7.25 4.14
CA ALA A 519 -5.90 -5.90 4.25
C ALA A 519 -5.07 -4.97 5.15
N VAL A 520 -4.49 -5.51 6.24
CA VAL A 520 -3.76 -4.72 7.25
C VAL A 520 -2.44 -4.15 6.72
N PRO A 521 -1.47 -4.96 6.22
CA PRO A 521 -0.26 -4.42 5.64
C PRO A 521 -0.53 -3.61 4.37
N THR A 522 -1.56 -3.97 3.58
CA THR A 522 -1.99 -3.17 2.42
C THR A 522 -2.39 -1.75 2.84
N TYR A 523 -3.18 -1.61 3.91
CA TYR A 523 -3.56 -0.29 4.43
C TYR A 523 -2.33 0.53 4.82
N PHE A 524 -1.42 -0.04 5.61
CA PHE A 524 -0.23 0.68 6.07
C PHE A 524 0.73 1.03 4.92
N LEU A 525 0.78 0.21 3.88
CA LEU A 525 1.51 0.48 2.65
C LEU A 525 0.85 1.62 1.87
N ALA A 526 -0.47 1.56 1.67
CA ALA A 526 -1.24 2.57 0.97
C ALA A 526 -1.19 3.94 1.66
N ARG A 527 -1.18 3.97 3.00
CA ARG A 527 -1.07 5.22 3.79
C ARG A 527 0.22 6.00 3.58
N ARG A 528 1.23 5.40 2.95
CA ARG A 528 2.45 6.12 2.56
C ARG A 528 2.21 7.11 1.43
N VAL A 529 1.18 6.90 0.61
CA VAL A 529 0.95 7.68 -0.61
C VAL A 529 -0.49 8.17 -0.80
N LEU A 530 -1.45 7.69 0.00
CA LEU A 530 -2.89 8.01 -0.05
C LEU A 530 -3.39 8.57 1.28
N ALA A 531 -4.45 9.40 1.28
CA ALA A 531 -5.20 9.76 2.48
C ALA A 531 -5.88 8.53 3.16
N PRO A 532 -6.41 8.66 4.39
CA PRO A 532 -6.98 7.55 5.14
C PRO A 532 -8.11 6.78 4.44
N LEU A 533 -9.07 7.47 3.80
CA LEU A 533 -10.23 6.83 3.16
C LEU A 533 -9.84 6.03 1.90
N PRO A 534 -9.07 6.58 0.93
CA PRO A 534 -8.58 5.78 -0.20
C PRO A 534 -7.64 4.65 0.22
N ALA A 535 -6.90 4.79 1.33
CA ALA A 535 -6.11 3.68 1.88
C ALA A 535 -7.00 2.54 2.42
N LEU A 536 -8.16 2.84 3.02
CA LEU A 536 -9.14 1.81 3.37
C LEU A 536 -9.72 1.13 2.12
N LEU A 537 -9.95 1.89 1.04
CA LEU A 537 -10.37 1.33 -0.24
C LEU A 537 -9.32 0.35 -0.80
N ALA A 538 -8.02 0.68 -0.71
CA ALA A 538 -6.94 -0.24 -1.06
C ALA A 538 -6.97 -1.54 -0.23
N ALA A 539 -7.26 -1.43 1.07
CA ALA A 539 -7.39 -2.59 1.96
C ALA A 539 -8.59 -3.48 1.58
N VAL A 540 -9.72 -2.89 1.17
CA VAL A 540 -10.87 -3.63 0.62
C VAL A 540 -10.49 -4.36 -0.66
N PHE A 541 -9.81 -3.67 -1.59
CA PHE A 541 -9.35 -4.28 -2.84
C PHE A 541 -8.46 -5.50 -2.59
N ALA A 542 -7.55 -5.46 -1.61
CA ALA A 542 -6.69 -6.59 -1.26
C ALA A 542 -7.45 -7.85 -0.82
N VAL A 543 -8.70 -7.74 -0.38
CA VAL A 543 -9.51 -8.88 0.06
C VAL A 543 -10.70 -9.20 -0.85
N VAL A 544 -10.85 -8.45 -1.93
CA VAL A 544 -11.86 -8.69 -2.99
C VAL A 544 -11.23 -9.27 -4.26
N VAL A 545 -9.89 -9.32 -4.36
CA VAL A 545 -9.20 -9.97 -5.49
C VAL A 545 -9.74 -11.40 -5.75
N PRO A 546 -9.89 -11.82 -7.02
CA PRO A 546 -10.48 -13.13 -7.36
C PRO A 546 -9.74 -14.31 -6.71
N SER A 547 -8.42 -14.22 -6.58
CA SER A 547 -7.56 -15.26 -6.00
C SER A 547 -7.80 -15.50 -4.50
N MET A 548 -8.64 -14.72 -3.83
CA MET A 548 -9.13 -15.07 -2.50
C MET A 548 -9.93 -16.40 -2.49
N ALA A 549 -10.28 -16.96 -3.65
CA ALA A 549 -10.82 -18.31 -3.79
C ALA A 549 -9.90 -19.41 -3.21
N TYR A 550 -8.58 -19.20 -3.16
CA TYR A 550 -7.63 -20.14 -2.52
C TYR A 550 -7.86 -20.33 -1.01
N THR A 551 -8.67 -19.49 -0.36
CA THR A 551 -9.14 -19.76 1.01
C THR A 551 -10.00 -21.02 1.12
N GLY A 552 -10.53 -21.50 -0.01
CA GLY A 552 -11.25 -22.75 -0.17
C GLY A 552 -10.38 -24.02 -0.13
N THR A 553 -9.06 -23.89 -0.23
CA THR A 553 -8.11 -25.01 -0.39
C THR A 553 -7.00 -24.95 0.68
N LEU A 554 -6.20 -26.02 0.81
CA LEU A 554 -5.03 -26.05 1.71
C LEU A 554 -3.73 -25.66 1.04
N MET A 555 -3.67 -24.41 0.59
CA MET A 555 -2.62 -23.86 -0.24
C MET A 555 -1.77 -22.81 0.49
N THR A 556 -0.46 -22.78 0.23
CA THR A 556 0.47 -21.84 0.89
C THR A 556 0.19 -20.39 0.55
N GLU A 557 -0.45 -20.13 -0.58
CA GLU A 557 -1.04 -18.86 -1.04
C GLU A 557 -1.73 -18.11 0.09
N THR A 558 -2.48 -18.82 0.94
CA THR A 558 -3.28 -18.24 2.03
C THR A 558 -2.45 -17.52 3.08
N VAL A 559 -1.19 -17.94 3.29
CA VAL A 559 -0.23 -17.29 4.21
C VAL A 559 0.82 -16.50 3.45
N PHE A 560 1.20 -16.94 2.25
CA PHE A 560 2.21 -16.27 1.45
C PHE A 560 1.74 -14.90 0.96
N TYR A 561 0.47 -14.75 0.57
CA TYR A 561 -0.09 -13.47 0.11
C TYR A 561 0.04 -12.34 1.15
N PRO A 562 -0.47 -12.47 2.39
CA PRO A 562 -0.28 -11.42 3.40
C PRO A 562 1.19 -11.20 3.75
N LEU A 563 2.03 -12.25 3.78
CA LEU A 563 3.47 -12.12 4.01
C LEU A 563 4.16 -11.34 2.90
N PHE A 564 3.80 -11.56 1.63
CA PHE A 564 4.33 -10.82 0.49
C PHE A 564 4.01 -9.33 0.60
N VAL A 565 2.79 -8.97 0.99
CA VAL A 565 2.42 -7.57 1.22
C VAL A 565 3.18 -6.99 2.43
N CYS A 566 3.44 -7.79 3.48
CA CYS A 566 4.33 -7.40 4.57
C CYS A 566 5.77 -7.16 4.09
N VAL A 567 6.30 -7.97 3.16
CA VAL A 567 7.60 -7.73 2.53
C VAL A 567 7.59 -6.41 1.76
N ALA A 568 6.55 -6.15 0.96
CA ALA A 568 6.42 -4.88 0.24
C ALA A 568 6.38 -3.67 1.18
N LEU A 569 5.63 -3.78 2.29
CA LEU A 569 5.61 -2.77 3.34
C LEU A 569 6.99 -2.59 3.99
N ALA A 570 7.64 -3.66 4.43
CA ALA A 570 8.96 -3.61 5.04
C ALA A 570 10.01 -3.02 4.08
N LEU A 571 9.93 -3.34 2.79
CA LEU A 571 10.79 -2.81 1.74
C LEU A 571 10.60 -1.30 1.58
N VAL A 572 9.35 -0.83 1.46
CA VAL A 572 9.05 0.60 1.39
C VAL A 572 9.55 1.34 2.64
N LEU A 573 9.33 0.78 3.83
CA LEU A 573 9.82 1.36 5.09
C LEU A 573 11.36 1.43 5.12
N ALA A 574 12.05 0.41 4.66
CA ALA A 574 13.51 0.40 4.57
C ALA A 574 14.03 1.42 3.54
N LEU A 575 13.35 1.57 2.40
CA LEU A 575 13.67 2.57 1.38
C LEU A 575 13.41 4.01 1.84
N GLU A 576 12.38 4.25 2.65
CA GLU A 576 12.11 5.55 3.26
C GLU A 576 13.24 5.98 4.21
N ARG A 577 13.63 5.07 5.12
CA ARG A 577 14.69 5.28 6.12
C ARG A 577 15.48 3.97 6.33
N PRO A 578 16.74 3.88 5.88
CA PRO A 578 17.52 2.63 5.92
C PRO A 578 18.15 2.36 7.29
N THR A 579 17.35 2.31 8.36
CA THR A 579 17.83 1.95 9.70
C THR A 579 18.16 0.46 9.79
N VAL A 580 19.10 0.08 10.66
CA VAL A 580 19.48 -1.33 10.91
C VAL A 580 18.27 -2.20 11.26
N MET A 581 17.39 -1.73 12.14
CA MET A 581 16.17 -2.47 12.53
C MET A 581 15.22 -2.72 11.36
N ARG A 582 15.02 -1.75 10.46
CA ARG A 582 14.18 -1.94 9.27
C ARG A 582 14.80 -2.89 8.25
N GLN A 583 16.13 -2.91 8.14
CA GLN A 583 16.84 -3.87 7.29
C GLN A 583 16.71 -5.30 7.84
N PHE A 584 16.88 -5.51 9.15
CA PHE A 584 16.63 -6.81 9.78
C PHE A 584 15.16 -7.22 9.73
N ALA A 585 14.22 -6.29 9.91
CA ALA A 585 12.79 -6.58 9.76
C ALA A 585 12.45 -7.02 8.33
N LEU A 586 12.96 -6.33 7.31
CA LEU A 586 12.81 -6.73 5.91
C LEU A 586 13.38 -8.14 5.67
N LEU A 587 14.62 -8.38 6.09
CA LEU A 587 15.27 -9.69 5.96
C LEU A 587 14.51 -10.80 6.70
N GLY A 588 14.01 -10.51 7.91
CA GLY A 588 13.23 -11.45 8.73
C GLY A 588 11.90 -11.82 8.09
N VAL A 589 11.18 -10.85 7.52
CA VAL A 589 9.92 -11.13 6.80
C VAL A 589 10.20 -11.85 5.47
N CYS A 590 11.28 -11.51 4.75
CA CYS A 590 11.71 -12.28 3.57
C CYS A 590 12.05 -13.73 3.91
N LEU A 591 12.74 -13.96 5.02
CA LEU A 591 13.03 -15.31 5.51
C LEU A 591 11.72 -16.04 5.86
N LEU A 592 10.80 -15.41 6.58
CA LEU A 592 9.50 -16.02 6.90
C LEU A 592 8.68 -16.34 5.64
N ALA A 593 8.72 -15.48 4.62
CA ALA A 593 8.12 -15.73 3.32
C ALA A 593 8.76 -16.95 2.63
N TYR A 594 10.09 -17.06 2.64
CA TYR A 594 10.83 -18.21 2.09
C TYR A 594 10.51 -19.52 2.83
N LEU A 595 10.42 -19.47 4.16
CA LEU A 595 10.05 -20.61 5.00
C LEU A 595 8.58 -21.01 4.87
N THR A 596 7.74 -20.13 4.30
CA THR A 596 6.37 -20.45 3.91
C THR A 596 6.33 -21.06 2.52
N ARG A 597 7.08 -20.50 1.58
CA ARG A 597 7.13 -20.92 0.19
C ARG A 597 8.50 -20.65 -0.43
N THR A 598 9.12 -21.67 -1.01
CA THR A 598 10.46 -21.59 -1.63
C THR A 598 10.55 -20.56 -2.76
N GLN A 599 9.45 -20.33 -3.49
CA GLN A 599 9.31 -19.27 -4.50
C GLN A 599 9.72 -17.88 -3.96
N ALA A 600 9.61 -17.62 -2.66
CA ALA A 600 10.05 -16.35 -2.08
C ALA A 600 11.56 -16.06 -2.25
N VAL A 601 12.36 -17.02 -2.74
CA VAL A 601 13.76 -16.77 -3.10
C VAL A 601 13.92 -15.60 -4.07
N VAL A 602 12.93 -15.35 -4.94
CA VAL A 602 12.89 -14.21 -5.86
C VAL A 602 12.87 -12.85 -5.16
N LEU A 603 12.45 -12.81 -3.89
CA LEU A 603 12.47 -11.60 -3.10
C LEU A 603 13.91 -11.13 -2.87
N VAL A 604 14.90 -12.03 -2.84
CA VAL A 604 16.32 -11.68 -2.64
C VAL A 604 16.83 -10.71 -3.71
N PRO A 605 16.80 -11.05 -5.03
CA PRO A 605 17.19 -10.10 -6.05
C PRO A 605 16.27 -8.87 -6.10
N ALA A 606 14.98 -9.01 -5.81
CA ALA A 606 14.05 -7.88 -5.78
C ALA A 606 14.37 -6.82 -4.71
N VAL A 607 14.61 -7.25 -3.47
CA VAL A 607 14.98 -6.34 -2.37
C VAL A 607 16.41 -5.81 -2.54
N ALA A 608 17.31 -6.57 -3.16
CA ALA A 608 18.67 -6.15 -3.44
C ALA A 608 18.73 -5.08 -4.56
N SER A 609 17.87 -5.17 -5.58
CA SER A 609 17.85 -4.21 -6.69
C SER A 609 17.11 -2.92 -6.35
N ALA A 610 16.09 -2.95 -5.49
CA ALA A 610 15.25 -1.78 -5.21
C ALA A 610 16.02 -0.54 -4.70
N PRO A 611 16.99 -0.64 -3.75
CA PRO A 611 17.83 0.50 -3.36
C PRO A 611 18.68 1.07 -4.51
N LEU A 612 19.17 0.21 -5.41
CA LEU A 612 19.98 0.60 -6.56
C LEU A 612 19.15 1.34 -7.60
N VAL A 613 17.97 0.82 -7.91
CA VAL A 613 16.99 1.45 -8.81
C VAL A 613 16.56 2.80 -8.24
N LEU A 614 16.27 2.89 -6.94
CA LEU A 614 15.91 4.15 -6.29
C LEU A 614 17.06 5.17 -6.39
N ALA A 615 18.30 4.74 -6.14
CA ALA A 615 19.47 5.60 -6.26
C ALA A 615 19.67 6.11 -7.70
N PHE A 616 19.44 5.26 -8.71
CA PHE A 616 19.49 5.64 -10.11
C PHE A 616 18.40 6.68 -10.46
N VAL A 617 17.17 6.47 -10.01
CA VAL A 617 16.06 7.42 -10.21
C VAL A 617 16.36 8.77 -9.54
N ASP A 618 16.90 8.74 -8.31
CA ASP A 618 17.27 9.93 -7.53
C ASP A 618 18.58 10.60 -7.97
N LYS A 619 19.27 10.06 -8.99
CA LYS A 619 20.61 10.50 -9.43
C LYS A 619 21.65 10.53 -8.29
N ARG A 620 21.53 9.61 -7.32
CA ARG A 620 22.49 9.44 -6.21
C ARG A 620 23.59 8.47 -6.63
N ARG A 621 24.79 8.62 -6.03
CA ARG A 621 25.90 7.68 -6.25
C ARG A 621 25.54 6.30 -5.70
N ILE A 622 25.72 5.25 -6.49
CA ILE A 622 25.46 3.84 -6.12
C ILE A 622 26.19 3.46 -4.83
N ARG A 623 27.45 3.90 -4.66
CA ARG A 623 28.24 3.64 -3.45
C ARG A 623 27.55 4.13 -2.17
N THR A 624 26.83 5.24 -2.23
CA THR A 624 26.08 5.78 -1.08
C THR A 624 24.86 4.92 -0.77
N ALA A 625 24.18 4.39 -1.78
CA ALA A 625 23.06 3.46 -1.61
C ALA A 625 23.53 2.15 -0.96
N VAL A 626 24.59 1.54 -1.49
CA VAL A 626 25.16 0.30 -0.93
C VAL A 626 25.59 0.47 0.53
N ARG A 627 26.24 1.60 0.86
CA ARG A 627 26.61 1.91 2.25
C ARG A 627 25.40 2.09 3.18
N SER A 628 24.36 2.77 2.71
CA SER A 628 23.14 2.99 3.50
C SER A 628 22.41 1.67 3.80
N PHE A 629 22.52 0.69 2.90
CA PHE A 629 21.94 -0.65 3.03
C PHE A 629 23.01 -1.71 3.36
N GLY A 630 24.05 -1.33 4.10
CA GLY A 630 25.19 -2.20 4.41
C GLY A 630 24.80 -3.50 5.12
N VAL A 631 23.78 -3.48 5.99
CA VAL A 631 23.28 -4.68 6.69
C VAL A 631 22.60 -5.62 5.70
N LEU A 632 21.71 -5.09 4.84
CA LEU A 632 21.06 -5.87 3.79
C LEU A 632 22.10 -6.58 2.91
N TYR A 633 23.02 -5.83 2.31
CA TYR A 633 24.02 -6.41 1.42
C TYR A 633 25.02 -7.31 2.17
N GLY A 634 25.38 -6.97 3.40
CA GLY A 634 26.25 -7.78 4.25
C GLY A 634 25.65 -9.14 4.60
N VAL A 635 24.37 -9.18 5.01
CA VAL A 635 23.65 -10.42 5.31
C VAL A 635 23.44 -11.25 4.05
N LEU A 636 23.07 -10.63 2.93
CA LEU A 636 22.93 -11.34 1.64
C LEU A 636 24.27 -11.95 1.19
N ALA A 637 25.37 -11.21 1.29
CA ALA A 637 26.70 -11.74 0.98
C ALA A 637 27.11 -12.88 1.92
N ALA A 638 26.84 -12.75 3.21
CA ALA A 638 27.10 -13.80 4.20
C ALA A 638 26.25 -15.06 3.94
N ALA A 639 24.98 -14.91 3.56
CA ALA A 639 24.10 -16.02 3.22
C ALA A 639 24.60 -16.78 1.97
N VAL A 640 24.98 -16.05 0.91
CA VAL A 640 25.56 -16.65 -0.30
C VAL A 640 26.88 -17.37 0.01
N ALA A 641 27.78 -16.74 0.76
CA ALA A 641 29.04 -17.35 1.16
C ALA A 641 28.83 -18.59 2.03
N GLY A 642 27.90 -18.53 3.00
CA GLY A 642 27.55 -19.64 3.87
C GLY A 642 26.99 -20.83 3.09
N VAL A 643 26.09 -20.58 2.13
CA VAL A 643 25.58 -21.60 1.20
C VAL A 643 26.71 -22.28 0.44
N ILE A 644 27.62 -21.50 -0.16
CA ILE A 644 28.75 -22.02 -0.94
C ILE A 644 29.66 -22.86 -0.05
N ILE A 645 30.03 -22.36 1.14
CA ILE A 645 30.91 -23.07 2.09
C ILE A 645 30.27 -24.39 2.54
N VAL A 646 28.99 -24.37 2.94
CA VAL A 646 28.29 -25.57 3.43
C VAL A 646 28.13 -26.61 2.32
N GLN A 647 27.83 -26.19 1.09
CA GLN A 647 27.66 -27.14 -0.02
C GLN A 647 29.01 -27.72 -0.50
N LEU A 648 30.05 -26.89 -0.58
CA LEU A 648 31.41 -27.38 -0.85
C LEU A 648 31.88 -28.37 0.23
N ALA A 649 31.60 -28.10 1.51
CA ALA A 649 31.93 -29.00 2.61
C ALA A 649 31.14 -30.33 2.56
N ARG A 650 29.96 -30.33 1.95
CA ARG A 650 29.12 -31.52 1.74
C ARG A 650 29.42 -32.26 0.43
N GLY A 651 30.37 -31.77 -0.38
CA GLY A 651 30.67 -32.33 -1.71
C GLY A 651 29.49 -32.20 -2.70
N LYS A 652 28.58 -31.25 -2.45
CA LYS A 652 27.34 -31.05 -3.20
C LYS A 652 27.39 -29.77 -4.01
N SER A 653 26.54 -29.69 -5.02
CA SER A 653 26.41 -28.49 -5.86
C SER A 653 25.80 -27.35 -5.05
N PRO A 654 26.22 -26.08 -5.23
CA PRO A 654 25.53 -24.92 -4.65
C PRO A 654 24.03 -24.86 -5.00
N TYR A 655 23.63 -25.46 -6.12
CA TYR A 655 22.24 -25.53 -6.60
C TYR A 655 21.38 -26.54 -5.82
N ASP A 656 21.99 -27.46 -5.06
CA ASP A 656 21.27 -28.47 -4.26
C ASP A 656 20.57 -27.86 -3.03
N VAL A 657 20.83 -26.59 -2.69
CA VAL A 657 20.15 -25.86 -1.59
C VAL A 657 18.67 -25.67 -1.89
N PHE A 658 18.26 -25.61 -3.16
CA PHE A 658 16.89 -25.32 -3.56
C PHE A 658 15.92 -26.50 -3.38
N GLY A 659 16.37 -27.62 -2.79
CA GLY A 659 15.50 -28.75 -2.44
C GLY A 659 14.87 -29.38 -3.67
N SER A 660 13.54 -29.55 -3.68
CA SER A 660 12.78 -30.05 -4.84
C SER A 660 12.87 -29.15 -6.08
N TYR A 661 13.30 -27.90 -5.92
CA TYR A 661 13.57 -26.97 -7.01
C TYR A 661 15.02 -27.02 -7.50
N SER A 662 15.87 -27.94 -7.02
CA SER A 662 17.21 -28.14 -7.61
C SER A 662 17.14 -28.48 -9.10
N VAL A 663 16.02 -29.06 -9.55
CA VAL A 663 15.73 -29.36 -10.96
C VAL A 663 15.81 -28.09 -11.83
N THR A 664 15.36 -26.93 -11.35
CA THR A 664 15.47 -25.67 -12.12
C THR A 664 16.93 -25.25 -12.35
N GLY A 665 17.87 -25.62 -11.47
CA GLY A 665 19.28 -25.29 -11.64
C GLY A 665 19.98 -26.07 -12.75
N HIS A 666 19.41 -27.21 -13.16
CA HIS A 666 19.98 -28.12 -14.15
C HIS A 666 19.28 -28.07 -15.52
N THR A 667 18.23 -27.26 -15.66
CA THR A 667 17.47 -27.10 -16.91
C THR A 667 18.05 -26.00 -17.79
N HIS A 668 18.20 -26.25 -19.09
CA HIS A 668 18.62 -25.23 -20.04
C HIS A 668 17.47 -24.26 -20.35
N TYR A 669 17.63 -22.98 -20.00
CA TYR A 669 16.68 -21.92 -20.32
C TYR A 669 17.04 -21.22 -21.62
N SER A 670 16.12 -21.22 -22.58
CA SER A 670 16.23 -20.39 -23.79
C SER A 670 15.75 -18.97 -23.49
N PHE A 671 16.59 -17.97 -23.77
CA PHE A 671 16.23 -16.56 -23.57
C PHE A 671 14.94 -16.16 -24.30
N GLY A 672 14.77 -16.63 -25.54
CA GLY A 672 13.57 -16.34 -26.33
C GLY A 672 12.30 -16.95 -25.75
N ASP A 673 12.40 -18.13 -25.16
CA ASP A 673 11.26 -18.81 -24.53
C ASP A 673 10.87 -18.11 -23.24
N VAL A 674 11.84 -17.80 -22.37
CA VAL A 674 11.59 -17.04 -21.14
C VAL A 674 10.97 -15.68 -21.45
N LEU A 675 11.47 -14.96 -22.47
CA LEU A 675 10.92 -13.66 -22.85
C LEU A 675 9.46 -13.77 -23.35
N ARG A 676 9.16 -14.78 -24.18
CA ARG A 676 7.79 -15.04 -24.65
C ARG A 676 6.85 -15.36 -23.49
N TRP A 677 7.27 -16.23 -22.57
CA TRP A 677 6.49 -16.52 -21.37
C TRP A 677 6.35 -15.32 -20.46
N LEU A 678 7.36 -14.45 -20.36
CA LEU A 678 7.27 -13.20 -19.61
C LEU A 678 6.19 -12.29 -20.19
N VAL A 679 6.09 -12.17 -21.51
CA VAL A 679 5.02 -11.40 -22.16
C VAL A 679 3.65 -11.99 -21.84
N TYR A 680 3.47 -13.32 -21.90
CA TYR A 680 2.18 -13.95 -21.56
C TYR A 680 1.78 -13.69 -20.10
N HIS A 681 2.71 -13.80 -19.16
CA HIS A 681 2.43 -13.52 -17.74
C HIS A 681 2.17 -12.04 -17.46
N VAL A 682 2.86 -11.12 -18.12
CA VAL A 682 2.60 -9.69 -17.98
C VAL A 682 1.25 -9.32 -18.60
N ALA A 683 0.91 -9.91 -19.76
CA ALA A 683 -0.38 -9.71 -20.42
C ALA A 683 -1.54 -10.27 -19.59
N GLU A 684 -1.35 -11.45 -18.99
CA GLU A 684 -2.35 -12.03 -18.10
C GLU A 684 -2.47 -11.23 -16.81
N LEU A 685 -1.37 -10.77 -16.19
CA LEU A 685 -1.44 -9.90 -15.02
C LEU A 685 -2.20 -8.59 -15.32
N ASP A 686 -2.02 -8.01 -16.51
CA ASP A 686 -2.76 -6.83 -16.97
C ASP A 686 -4.27 -7.11 -17.08
N LEU A 687 -4.63 -8.26 -17.67
CA LEU A 687 -6.02 -8.75 -17.74
C LEU A 687 -6.60 -9.00 -16.34
N TYR A 688 -5.86 -9.70 -15.47
CA TYR A 688 -6.23 -9.99 -14.09
C TYR A 688 -6.59 -8.70 -13.36
N LEU A 689 -5.76 -7.66 -13.47
CA LEU A 689 -5.96 -6.36 -12.83
C LEU A 689 -7.10 -5.52 -13.43
N GLY A 690 -7.69 -5.94 -14.55
CA GLY A 690 -8.71 -5.17 -15.27
C GLY A 690 -8.14 -3.93 -15.97
N VAL A 691 -6.90 -4.00 -16.48
CA VAL A 691 -6.20 -3.02 -17.32
C VAL A 691 -5.83 -1.68 -16.65
N LEU A 692 -6.77 -1.07 -15.92
CA LEU A 692 -6.62 0.27 -15.36
C LEU A 692 -5.48 0.38 -14.33
N PRO A 693 -5.29 -0.56 -13.38
CA PRO A 693 -4.18 -0.50 -12.43
C PRO A 693 -2.80 -0.66 -13.07
N PHE A 694 -2.70 -1.48 -14.10
CA PHE A 694 -1.47 -1.66 -14.87
C PHE A 694 -1.10 -0.39 -15.65
N ALA A 695 -2.07 0.20 -16.37
CA ALA A 695 -1.89 1.47 -17.07
C ALA A 695 -1.46 2.61 -16.11
N ALA A 696 -2.04 2.66 -14.90
CA ALA A 696 -1.68 3.62 -13.88
C ALA A 696 -0.23 3.43 -13.38
N LEU A 697 0.19 2.19 -13.08
CA LEU A 697 1.57 1.92 -12.67
C LEU A 697 2.57 2.26 -13.78
N LEU A 698 2.28 1.89 -15.04
CA LEU A 698 3.13 2.24 -16.19
C LEU A 698 3.32 3.75 -16.31
N LEU A 699 2.23 4.52 -16.19
CA LEU A 699 2.29 5.98 -16.25
C LEU A 699 3.11 6.57 -15.09
N LEU A 700 2.92 6.07 -13.87
CA LEU A 700 3.69 6.48 -12.70
C LEU A 700 5.17 6.08 -12.81
N ALA A 701 5.48 4.95 -13.44
CA ALA A 701 6.85 4.51 -13.73
C ALA A 701 7.54 5.42 -14.74
N VAL A 702 6.86 5.78 -15.84
CA VAL A 702 7.39 6.72 -16.85
C VAL A 702 7.62 8.11 -16.26
N THR A 703 6.75 8.54 -15.35
CA THR A 703 6.81 9.86 -14.69
C THR A 703 7.48 9.82 -13.31
N VAL A 704 8.17 8.73 -12.96
CA VAL A 704 8.66 8.45 -11.60
C VAL A 704 9.55 9.57 -11.00
N ARG A 705 10.25 10.31 -11.86
CA ARG A 705 11.11 11.44 -11.46
C ARG A 705 10.33 12.70 -11.08
N THR A 706 9.12 12.88 -11.59
CA THR A 706 8.25 14.02 -11.25
C THR A 706 7.39 13.74 -10.02
N LEU A 707 7.36 12.49 -9.55
CA LEU A 707 6.62 12.11 -8.34
C LEU A 707 7.31 12.61 -7.07
N ASP A 708 6.49 12.86 -6.05
CA ASP A 708 6.93 13.05 -4.67
C ASP A 708 7.68 11.81 -4.16
N ARG A 709 8.57 12.02 -3.18
CA ARG A 709 9.48 10.96 -2.72
C ARG A 709 8.75 9.69 -2.22
N PRO A 710 7.66 9.76 -1.43
CA PRO A 710 6.90 8.57 -1.03
C PRO A 710 6.35 7.77 -2.21
N ALA A 711 5.72 8.43 -3.20
CA ALA A 711 5.21 7.74 -4.39
C ALA A 711 6.33 7.14 -5.24
N ARG A 712 7.45 7.85 -5.38
CA ARG A 712 8.64 7.33 -6.08
C ARG A 712 9.15 6.04 -5.43
N ILE A 713 9.25 6.00 -4.10
CA ILE A 713 9.69 4.81 -3.36
C ILE A 713 8.72 3.65 -3.59
N LEU A 714 7.41 3.90 -3.49
CA LEU A 714 6.40 2.87 -3.74
C LEU A 714 6.52 2.31 -5.16
N VAL A 715 6.58 3.17 -6.18
CA VAL A 715 6.71 2.75 -7.58
C VAL A 715 7.97 1.91 -7.80
N VAL A 716 9.12 2.32 -7.25
CA VAL A 716 10.37 1.56 -7.37
C VAL A 716 10.28 0.19 -6.67
N ALA A 717 9.67 0.13 -5.48
CA ALA A 717 9.45 -1.12 -4.76
C ALA A 717 8.51 -2.06 -5.55
N THR A 718 7.39 -1.52 -6.05
CA THR A 718 6.41 -2.26 -6.86
C THR A 718 7.04 -2.81 -8.14
N LEU A 719 7.79 -2.00 -8.88
CA LEU A 719 8.47 -2.44 -10.09
C LEU A 719 9.51 -3.52 -9.80
N SER A 720 10.32 -3.34 -8.75
CA SER A 720 11.36 -4.32 -8.38
C SER A 720 10.74 -5.68 -8.02
N LEU A 721 9.70 -5.68 -7.17
CA LEU A 721 9.02 -6.91 -6.78
C LEU A 721 8.32 -7.58 -7.97
N SER A 722 7.61 -6.80 -8.78
CA SER A 722 6.83 -7.34 -9.91
C SER A 722 7.71 -7.86 -11.04
N CYS A 723 8.78 -7.15 -11.40
CA CYS A 723 9.67 -7.59 -12.48
C CYS A 723 10.39 -8.89 -12.14
N TRP A 724 10.92 -9.03 -10.93
CA TRP A 724 11.62 -10.25 -10.53
C TRP A 724 10.67 -11.42 -10.38
N LEU A 725 9.50 -11.22 -9.77
CA LEU A 725 8.48 -12.27 -9.65
C LEU A 725 7.99 -12.74 -11.02
N ALA A 726 7.68 -11.82 -11.94
CA ALA A 726 7.28 -12.15 -13.31
C ALA A 726 8.38 -12.91 -14.06
N LEU A 727 9.65 -12.55 -13.87
CA LEU A 727 10.78 -13.23 -14.49
C LEU A 727 10.97 -14.67 -13.97
N GLU A 728 10.90 -14.87 -12.66
CA GLU A 728 10.97 -16.22 -12.05
C GLU A 728 9.85 -17.11 -12.57
N VAL A 729 8.61 -16.60 -12.53
CA VAL A 729 7.43 -17.35 -12.95
C VAL A 729 7.49 -17.66 -14.46
N ALA A 730 7.93 -16.71 -15.29
CA ALA A 730 8.14 -16.94 -16.71
C ALA A 730 9.21 -18.00 -17.01
N ALA A 731 10.31 -18.01 -16.26
CA ALA A 731 11.36 -19.03 -16.41
C ALA A 731 10.84 -20.42 -15.99
N PHE A 732 10.10 -20.50 -14.89
CA PHE A 732 9.46 -21.74 -14.45
C PHE A 732 8.48 -22.27 -15.51
N ALA A 733 7.60 -21.42 -16.03
CA ALA A 733 6.64 -21.78 -17.06
C ALA A 733 7.31 -22.18 -18.39
N SER A 734 8.46 -21.61 -18.74
CA SER A 734 9.12 -21.89 -20.02
C SER A 734 9.71 -23.29 -20.13
N SER A 735 9.90 -23.98 -19.00
CA SER A 735 10.68 -25.22 -18.95
C SER A 735 10.04 -26.35 -18.15
N ILE A 736 9.16 -26.03 -17.20
CA ILE A 736 8.59 -27.01 -16.28
C ILE A 736 7.07 -27.12 -16.46
N SER A 737 6.33 -26.02 -16.29
CA SER A 737 4.86 -26.10 -16.24
C SER A 737 4.14 -25.87 -17.55
N PHE A 738 4.75 -25.12 -18.50
CA PHE A 738 4.20 -24.84 -19.83
C PHE A 738 2.77 -24.26 -19.84
N ARG A 739 2.41 -23.50 -18.80
CA ARG A 739 1.13 -22.81 -18.61
C ARG A 739 1.34 -21.41 -18.01
N ILE A 740 0.30 -20.58 -18.06
CA ILE A 740 0.31 -19.30 -17.35
C ILE A 740 0.06 -19.58 -15.86
N GLU A 741 0.83 -18.94 -14.99
CA GLU A 741 0.87 -19.20 -13.55
C GLU A 741 0.44 -17.94 -12.78
N GLU A 742 -0.81 -17.49 -12.95
CA GLU A 742 -1.41 -16.36 -12.22
C GLU A 742 -1.33 -16.59 -10.71
N ARG A 743 -1.56 -17.84 -10.27
CA ARG A 743 -1.40 -18.33 -8.89
C ARG A 743 -0.08 -17.88 -8.24
N ASN A 744 0.96 -17.66 -9.03
CA ASN A 744 2.29 -17.30 -8.57
C ASN A 744 2.59 -15.79 -8.67
N LEU A 745 1.69 -15.02 -9.30
CA LEU A 745 1.87 -13.58 -9.57
C LEU A 745 0.85 -12.67 -8.88
N PHE A 746 -0.36 -13.14 -8.59
CA PHE A 746 -1.43 -12.28 -8.08
C PHE A 746 -1.08 -11.51 -6.79
N TYR A 747 -0.04 -11.93 -6.06
CA TYR A 747 0.48 -11.26 -4.87
C TYR A 747 0.82 -9.78 -5.06
N VAL A 748 1.17 -9.36 -6.28
CA VAL A 748 1.47 -7.95 -6.57
C VAL A 748 0.23 -7.10 -6.76
N ALA A 749 -0.97 -7.69 -6.88
CA ALA A 749 -2.19 -6.95 -7.23
C ALA A 749 -2.51 -5.75 -6.30
N PRO A 750 -2.37 -5.85 -4.97
CA PRO A 750 -2.53 -4.70 -4.08
C PRO A 750 -1.62 -3.52 -4.44
N LEU A 751 -0.39 -3.79 -4.92
CA LEU A 751 0.58 -2.75 -5.27
C LEU A 751 0.12 -1.94 -6.48
N PHE A 752 -0.45 -2.61 -7.48
CA PHE A 752 -1.02 -1.99 -8.68
C PHE A 752 -2.30 -1.21 -8.35
N LEU A 753 -3.14 -1.76 -7.47
CA LEU A 753 -4.37 -1.09 -7.02
C LEU A 753 -4.05 0.18 -6.21
N ILE A 754 -3.01 0.15 -5.35
CA ILE A 754 -2.49 1.34 -4.68
C ILE A 754 -1.97 2.35 -5.73
N ALA A 755 -1.29 1.90 -6.78
CA ALA A 755 -0.80 2.78 -7.85
C ALA A 755 -1.96 3.50 -8.58
N LEU A 756 -3.05 2.79 -8.89
CA LEU A 756 -4.27 3.40 -9.46
C LEU A 756 -4.84 4.49 -8.56
N LEU A 757 -5.03 4.17 -7.28
CA LEU A 757 -5.56 5.11 -6.29
C LEU A 757 -4.59 6.29 -6.08
N ALA A 758 -3.27 6.06 -6.14
CA ALA A 758 -2.26 7.10 -5.97
C ALA A 758 -2.23 8.08 -7.14
N TRP A 759 -2.53 7.59 -8.34
CA TRP A 759 -2.72 8.42 -9.53
C TRP A 759 -4.01 9.25 -9.45
N ILE A 760 -5.11 8.65 -8.96
CA ILE A 760 -6.38 9.36 -8.70
C ILE A 760 -6.20 10.47 -7.66
N GLU A 761 -5.57 10.16 -6.52
CA GLU A 761 -5.31 11.11 -5.41
C GLU A 761 -4.51 12.34 -5.89
N ARG A 762 -3.61 12.14 -6.86
CA ARG A 762 -2.80 13.22 -7.48
C ARG A 762 -3.56 13.99 -8.56
N GLY A 763 -4.87 13.76 -8.69
CA GLY A 763 -5.74 14.44 -9.63
C GLY A 763 -5.62 13.93 -11.06
N LEU A 764 -5.38 12.64 -11.29
CA LEU A 764 -5.34 12.05 -12.65
C LEU A 764 -4.41 12.84 -13.61
N PRO A 765 -3.13 13.08 -13.28
CA PRO A 765 -2.23 13.79 -14.20
C PRO A 765 -2.12 13.03 -15.52
N ARG A 766 -2.38 13.70 -16.64
CA ARG A 766 -2.37 13.15 -18.02
C ARG A 766 -1.32 13.86 -18.88
N PRO A 767 -0.02 13.60 -18.69
CA PRO A 767 1.05 14.28 -19.41
C PRO A 767 1.10 13.84 -20.89
N GLY A 768 0.43 14.60 -21.76
CA GLY A 768 0.59 14.56 -23.22
C GLY A 768 0.56 13.16 -23.84
N ARG A 769 1.60 12.81 -24.63
CA ARG A 769 1.69 11.52 -25.32
C ARG A 769 1.95 10.33 -24.38
N ALA A 770 2.52 10.55 -23.20
CA ALA A 770 2.90 9.46 -22.30
C ALA A 770 1.68 8.68 -21.79
N VAL A 771 0.59 9.37 -21.42
CA VAL A 771 -0.65 8.71 -20.99
C VAL A 771 -1.27 7.89 -22.13
N ALA A 772 -1.26 8.40 -23.36
CA ALA A 772 -1.80 7.70 -24.52
C ALA A 772 -0.99 6.42 -24.83
N VAL A 773 0.34 6.50 -24.76
CA VAL A 773 1.22 5.34 -24.96
C VAL A 773 1.02 4.29 -23.86
N CYS A 774 0.95 4.70 -22.58
CA CYS A 774 0.72 3.76 -21.48
C CYS A 774 -0.65 3.07 -21.60
N ALA A 775 -1.70 3.82 -21.95
CA ALA A 775 -3.03 3.28 -22.17
C ALA A 775 -3.07 2.32 -23.38
N ALA A 776 -2.37 2.65 -24.47
CA ALA A 776 -2.29 1.79 -25.64
C ALA A 776 -1.54 0.48 -25.36
N ILE A 777 -0.43 0.53 -24.60
CA ILE A 777 0.32 -0.66 -24.20
C ILE A 777 -0.57 -1.57 -23.34
N ALA A 778 -1.23 -1.02 -22.31
CA ALA A 778 -2.11 -1.79 -21.43
C ALA A 778 -3.34 -2.34 -22.18
N ALA A 779 -3.86 -1.63 -23.20
CA ALA A 779 -4.94 -2.15 -24.02
C ALA A 779 -4.51 -3.33 -24.92
N ALA A 780 -3.29 -3.26 -25.46
CA ALA A 780 -2.79 -4.23 -26.45
C ALA A 780 -2.33 -5.55 -25.82
N LEU A 781 -1.78 -5.51 -24.59
CA LEU A 781 -1.17 -6.65 -23.94
C LEU A 781 -2.11 -7.86 -23.79
N PRO A 782 -3.34 -7.73 -23.27
CA PRO A 782 -4.26 -8.87 -23.15
C PRO A 782 -4.61 -9.54 -24.49
N GLY A 783 -4.48 -8.84 -25.62
CA GLY A 783 -4.68 -9.41 -26.96
C GLY A 783 -3.59 -10.39 -27.41
N VAL A 784 -2.44 -10.42 -26.73
CA VAL A 784 -1.31 -11.31 -27.06
C VAL A 784 -1.47 -12.71 -26.48
N ILE A 785 -2.39 -12.90 -25.53
CA ILE A 785 -2.64 -14.19 -24.87
C ILE A 785 -3.26 -15.17 -25.87
N PRO A 786 -2.67 -16.37 -26.07
CA PRO A 786 -3.25 -17.40 -26.94
C PRO A 786 -4.36 -18.16 -26.17
N TYR A 787 -5.56 -17.58 -26.10
CA TYR A 787 -6.69 -18.12 -25.34
C TYR A 787 -7.07 -19.56 -25.74
N GLU A 788 -7.01 -19.91 -27.02
CA GLU A 788 -7.27 -21.27 -27.52
C GLU A 788 -6.37 -22.34 -26.87
N ARG A 789 -5.17 -21.94 -26.41
CA ARG A 789 -4.23 -22.84 -25.74
C ARG A 789 -4.41 -22.87 -24.22
N PHE A 790 -4.87 -21.78 -23.63
CA PHE A 790 -4.83 -21.59 -22.17
C PHE A 790 -6.19 -21.62 -21.48
N ILE A 791 -7.30 -21.52 -22.24
CA ILE A 791 -8.63 -21.87 -21.73
C ILE A 791 -8.74 -23.40 -21.81
N ASP A 792 -8.28 -24.06 -20.76
CA ASP A 792 -8.32 -25.51 -20.56
C ASP A 792 -8.24 -25.81 -19.05
N THR A 793 -8.37 -27.09 -18.68
CA THR A 793 -8.40 -27.63 -17.31
C THR A 793 -7.37 -27.02 -16.34
N PRO A 794 -6.08 -26.77 -16.72
CA PRO A 794 -5.14 -26.13 -15.80
C PRO A 794 -5.54 -24.71 -15.35
N ALA A 795 -6.33 -23.98 -16.15
CA ALA A 795 -6.81 -22.65 -15.78
C ALA A 795 -7.74 -22.66 -14.57
N GLU A 796 -8.41 -23.79 -14.29
CA GLU A 796 -9.27 -23.94 -13.11
C GLU A 796 -8.51 -23.68 -11.81
N SER A 797 -7.23 -24.08 -11.72
CA SER A 797 -6.41 -23.93 -10.51
C SER A 797 -5.33 -22.86 -10.59
N ASP A 798 -4.87 -22.50 -11.79
CA ASP A 798 -3.64 -21.71 -11.95
C ASP A 798 -3.86 -20.31 -12.58
N THR A 799 -4.98 -20.08 -13.30
CA THR A 799 -5.24 -18.84 -14.08
C THR A 799 -6.71 -18.39 -14.01
N LEU A 800 -7.12 -17.92 -12.83
CA LEU A 800 -8.51 -17.64 -12.50
C LEU A 800 -9.13 -16.52 -13.34
N ALA A 801 -8.34 -15.57 -13.85
CA ALA A 801 -8.80 -14.51 -14.74
C ALA A 801 -9.31 -15.02 -16.09
N LEU A 802 -8.99 -16.27 -16.47
CA LEU A 802 -9.51 -16.90 -17.68
C LEU A 802 -10.88 -17.54 -17.49
N LEU A 803 -11.31 -17.88 -16.25
CA LEU A 803 -12.61 -18.50 -15.99
C LEU A 803 -13.81 -17.68 -16.49
N PRO A 804 -13.83 -16.34 -16.36
CA PRO A 804 -14.90 -15.53 -16.94
C PRO A 804 -14.94 -15.58 -18.47
N LEU A 805 -13.78 -15.70 -19.11
CA LEU A 805 -13.66 -15.79 -20.56
C LEU A 805 -14.04 -17.20 -21.06
N TRP A 806 -13.71 -18.23 -20.29
CA TRP A 806 -14.19 -19.59 -20.53
C TRP A 806 -15.71 -19.66 -20.45
N TRP A 807 -16.30 -19.10 -19.39
CA TRP A 807 -17.75 -19.00 -19.29
C TRP A 807 -18.37 -18.27 -20.49
N LEU A 808 -17.75 -17.17 -20.94
CA LEU A 808 -18.21 -16.44 -22.11
C LEU A 808 -18.16 -17.30 -23.39
N GLN A 809 -17.08 -18.07 -23.57
CA GLN A 809 -16.86 -18.98 -24.69
C GLN A 809 -17.82 -20.19 -24.69
N GLU A 810 -18.33 -20.62 -23.55
CA GLU A 810 -19.31 -21.72 -23.51
C GLU A 810 -20.75 -21.24 -23.72
N ASN A 811 -21.05 -19.98 -23.37
CA ASN A 811 -22.43 -19.50 -23.29
C ASN A 811 -22.81 -18.47 -24.36
N LEU A 812 -21.87 -17.64 -24.82
CA LEU A 812 -22.18 -16.43 -25.60
C LEU A 812 -21.37 -16.28 -26.88
N ILE A 813 -20.12 -16.74 -26.92
CA ILE A 813 -19.21 -16.54 -28.07
C ILE A 813 -18.40 -17.80 -28.38
N THR A 814 -17.73 -17.84 -29.52
CA THR A 814 -16.78 -18.91 -29.86
C THR A 814 -15.38 -18.62 -29.32
N ILE A 815 -14.52 -19.65 -29.19
CA ILE A 815 -13.14 -19.50 -28.72
C ILE A 815 -12.32 -18.53 -29.58
N SER A 816 -12.56 -18.52 -30.90
CA SER A 816 -11.91 -17.60 -31.85
C SER A 816 -12.33 -16.13 -31.67
N GLU A 817 -13.51 -15.88 -31.09
CA GLU A 817 -14.04 -14.53 -30.86
C GLU A 817 -13.57 -13.93 -29.51
N VAL A 818 -13.03 -14.75 -28.59
CA VAL A 818 -12.57 -14.31 -27.26
C VAL A 818 -11.55 -13.17 -27.38
N VAL A 819 -10.55 -13.31 -28.26
CA VAL A 819 -9.53 -12.27 -28.48
C VAL A 819 -10.17 -10.95 -28.89
N LEU A 820 -11.14 -10.98 -29.81
CA LEU A 820 -11.82 -9.78 -30.29
C LEU A 820 -12.59 -9.09 -29.17
N VAL A 821 -13.33 -9.85 -28.36
CA VAL A 821 -14.09 -9.30 -27.23
C VAL A 821 -13.17 -8.71 -26.18
N VAL A 822 -12.07 -9.39 -25.83
CA VAL A 822 -11.09 -8.88 -24.87
C VAL A 822 -10.48 -7.58 -25.38
N VAL A 823 -10.00 -7.54 -26.63
CA VAL A 823 -9.41 -6.32 -27.22
C VAL A 823 -10.42 -5.19 -27.27
N ALA A 824 -11.68 -5.45 -27.62
CA ALA A 824 -12.72 -4.42 -27.60
C ALA A 824 -12.95 -3.88 -26.17
N ALA A 825 -13.03 -4.75 -25.17
CA ALA A 825 -13.21 -4.38 -23.77
C ALA A 825 -11.99 -3.57 -23.24
N THR A 826 -10.77 -3.99 -23.57
CA THR A 826 -9.56 -3.28 -23.12
C THR A 826 -9.41 -1.91 -23.77
N ILE A 827 -9.85 -1.75 -25.04
CA ILE A 827 -9.95 -0.43 -25.69
C ILE A 827 -10.95 0.47 -24.96
N VAL A 828 -12.12 -0.04 -24.58
CA VAL A 828 -13.11 0.73 -23.81
C VAL A 828 -12.52 1.18 -22.46
N LEU A 829 -11.83 0.28 -21.75
CA LEU A 829 -11.15 0.59 -20.49
C LEU A 829 -10.04 1.64 -20.69
N ALA A 830 -9.20 1.50 -21.71
CA ALA A 830 -8.18 2.48 -22.04
C ALA A 830 -8.77 3.85 -22.42
N CYS A 831 -9.86 3.89 -23.19
CA CYS A 831 -10.61 5.11 -23.46
C CYS A 831 -11.14 5.73 -22.15
N SER A 832 -11.67 4.93 -21.22
CA SER A 832 -12.12 5.44 -19.93
C SER A 832 -10.97 6.05 -19.11
N PHE A 833 -9.79 5.42 -19.11
CA PHE A 833 -8.58 5.91 -18.47
C PHE A 833 -8.16 7.29 -19.00
N LEU A 834 -8.32 7.51 -20.31
CA LEU A 834 -7.97 8.76 -20.99
C LEU A 834 -9.04 9.86 -20.87
N LEU A 835 -10.32 9.48 -20.84
CA LEU A 835 -11.44 10.43 -21.04
C LEU A 835 -12.21 10.76 -19.76
N VAL A 836 -12.23 9.89 -18.74
CA VAL A 836 -13.03 10.11 -17.52
C VAL A 836 -12.56 11.40 -16.81
N PRO A 837 -13.45 12.38 -16.54
CA PRO A 837 -13.05 13.61 -15.87
C PRO A 837 -12.86 13.40 -14.37
N ARG A 838 -12.08 14.29 -13.72
CA ARG A 838 -11.74 14.20 -12.28
C ARG A 838 -12.94 14.00 -11.34
N ARG A 839 -14.09 14.62 -11.65
CA ARG A 839 -15.33 14.47 -10.86
C ARG A 839 -15.86 13.01 -10.78
N TRP A 840 -15.52 12.19 -11.77
CA TRP A 840 -15.92 10.78 -11.88
C TRP A 840 -14.73 9.82 -11.69
N ALA A 841 -13.63 10.27 -11.08
CA ALA A 841 -12.40 9.49 -10.98
C ALA A 841 -12.59 8.09 -10.35
N TYR A 842 -13.50 7.97 -9.37
CA TYR A 842 -13.79 6.71 -8.70
C TYR A 842 -14.60 5.69 -9.54
N VAL A 843 -15.08 6.07 -10.72
CA VAL A 843 -15.65 5.10 -11.69
C VAL A 843 -14.59 4.10 -12.15
N LEU A 844 -13.33 4.52 -12.24
CA LEU A 844 -12.20 3.66 -12.65
C LEU A 844 -11.99 2.48 -11.68
N PRO A 845 -11.76 2.69 -10.37
CA PRO A 845 -11.68 1.58 -9.42
C PRO A 845 -13.01 0.83 -9.29
N ALA A 846 -14.17 1.49 -9.46
CA ALA A 846 -15.46 0.78 -9.46
C ALA A 846 -15.56 -0.24 -10.63
N ALA A 847 -15.04 0.08 -11.80
CA ALA A 847 -14.97 -0.86 -12.93
C ALA A 847 -14.07 -2.07 -12.62
N VAL A 848 -12.91 -1.85 -11.99
CA VAL A 848 -12.03 -2.93 -11.53
C VAL A 848 -12.73 -3.81 -10.48
N LEU A 849 -13.45 -3.18 -9.54
CA LEU A 849 -14.24 -3.90 -8.54
C LEU A 849 -15.33 -4.76 -9.21
N ALA A 850 -16.03 -4.23 -10.21
CA ALA A 850 -17.05 -4.97 -10.95
C ALA A 850 -16.44 -6.19 -11.67
N TRP A 851 -15.28 -6.03 -12.29
CA TRP A 851 -14.51 -7.12 -12.89
C TRP A 851 -14.13 -8.19 -11.86
N PHE A 852 -13.60 -7.80 -10.69
CA PHE A 852 -13.26 -8.75 -9.63
C PHE A 852 -14.46 -9.50 -9.07
N LEU A 853 -15.60 -8.81 -8.88
CA LEU A 853 -16.82 -9.44 -8.40
C LEU A 853 -17.39 -10.41 -9.45
N PHE A 854 -17.35 -10.05 -10.74
CA PHE A 854 -17.72 -10.95 -11.82
C PHE A 854 -16.82 -12.18 -11.85
N ALA A 855 -15.50 -11.99 -11.79
CA ALA A 855 -14.56 -13.11 -11.76
C ALA A 855 -14.75 -14.00 -10.53
N ALA A 856 -14.91 -13.42 -9.34
CA ALA A 856 -15.16 -14.16 -8.11
C ALA A 856 -16.46 -14.98 -8.17
N GLU A 857 -17.53 -14.42 -8.73
CA GLU A 857 -18.78 -15.16 -8.88
C GLU A 857 -18.67 -16.27 -9.93
N ARG A 858 -17.94 -16.08 -11.04
CA ARG A 858 -17.64 -17.17 -11.98
C ARG A 858 -16.82 -18.28 -11.32
N ILE A 859 -15.84 -17.96 -10.48
CA ILE A 859 -15.05 -18.99 -9.77
C ILE A 859 -15.92 -19.83 -8.81
N GLU A 860 -16.96 -19.25 -8.23
CA GLU A 860 -17.83 -19.91 -7.25
C GLU A 860 -18.99 -20.69 -7.89
N ASP A 861 -19.60 -20.18 -8.95
CA ASP A 861 -20.87 -20.72 -9.49
C ASP A 861 -20.73 -21.35 -10.90
N PHE A 862 -19.59 -21.22 -11.59
CA PHE A 862 -19.36 -21.85 -12.91
C PHE A 862 -19.03 -23.34 -12.79
N ASP A 863 -19.27 -24.11 -13.87
CA ASP A 863 -18.99 -25.56 -13.92
C ASP A 863 -17.48 -25.88 -13.88
N HIS A 864 -16.62 -24.96 -14.29
CA HIS A 864 -15.16 -25.03 -14.13
C HIS A 864 -14.66 -24.32 -12.87
N GLY A 865 -15.57 -23.93 -11.97
CA GLY A 865 -15.26 -23.28 -10.70
C GLY A 865 -14.82 -24.25 -9.59
N PHE A 866 -14.29 -23.68 -8.50
CA PHE A 866 -13.71 -24.43 -7.38
C PHE A 866 -14.69 -25.42 -6.74
N PRO A 867 -15.96 -25.04 -6.44
CA PRO A 867 -16.90 -25.98 -5.84
C PRO A 867 -17.16 -27.20 -6.73
N LYS A 868 -17.32 -27.00 -8.04
CA LYS A 868 -17.59 -28.10 -8.97
C LYS A 868 -16.41 -29.04 -9.12
N ALA A 869 -15.20 -28.51 -9.30
CA ALA A 869 -13.96 -29.29 -9.34
C ALA A 869 -13.79 -30.12 -8.05
N SER A 870 -14.07 -29.52 -6.88
CA SER A 870 -14.00 -30.22 -5.59
C SER A 870 -15.02 -31.35 -5.43
N VAL A 871 -16.23 -31.17 -5.94
CA VAL A 871 -17.27 -32.22 -5.95
C VAL A 871 -16.89 -33.33 -6.91
N GLY A 872 -16.30 -32.98 -8.07
CA GLY A 872 -15.75 -33.93 -9.04
C GLY A 872 -14.65 -34.81 -8.43
N ALA A 873 -13.65 -34.20 -7.79
CA ALA A 873 -12.57 -34.90 -7.09
C ALA A 873 -13.11 -35.85 -6.03
N ARG A 874 -14.03 -35.37 -5.18
CA ARG A 874 -14.73 -36.22 -4.20
C ARG A 874 -15.43 -37.39 -4.87
N TYR A 875 -16.22 -37.13 -5.91
CA TYR A 875 -17.01 -38.17 -6.58
C TYR A 875 -16.13 -39.26 -7.21
N GLN A 876 -14.93 -38.91 -7.66
CA GLN A 876 -13.94 -39.85 -8.17
C GLN A 876 -13.28 -40.68 -7.05
N GLY A 877 -13.04 -40.08 -5.87
CA GLY A 877 -12.32 -40.74 -4.76
C GLY A 877 -13.18 -41.43 -3.70
N ILE A 878 -14.29 -40.81 -3.27
CA ILE A 878 -15.18 -41.26 -2.18
C ILE A 878 -16.66 -40.93 -2.49
N LYS A 879 -17.50 -41.94 -2.68
CA LYS A 879 -18.96 -41.80 -2.91
C LYS A 879 -19.83 -42.11 -1.69
N VAL A 880 -19.25 -42.63 -0.61
CA VAL A 880 -19.96 -42.81 0.66
C VAL A 880 -20.28 -41.47 1.34
N ALA A 881 -21.34 -41.45 2.15
CA ALA A 881 -21.86 -40.23 2.77
C ALA A 881 -20.84 -39.54 3.69
N HIS A 882 -20.16 -40.32 4.53
CA HIS A 882 -19.11 -39.85 5.43
C HIS A 882 -17.74 -40.02 4.78
N ARG A 883 -16.97 -38.94 4.67
CA ARG A 883 -15.64 -38.94 4.02
C ARG A 883 -14.59 -39.69 4.83
N ASP A 884 -14.75 -39.72 6.15
CA ASP A 884 -13.92 -40.44 7.14
C ASP A 884 -14.41 -41.88 7.40
N TRP A 885 -14.97 -42.55 6.37
CA TRP A 885 -15.63 -43.85 6.51
C TRP A 885 -14.70 -44.98 6.99
N ILE A 886 -13.41 -44.91 6.69
CA ILE A 886 -12.41 -45.90 7.11
C ILE A 886 -12.12 -45.71 8.60
N ASP A 887 -11.81 -44.47 9.01
CA ASP A 887 -11.56 -44.13 10.42
C ASP A 887 -12.77 -44.46 11.30
N ARG A 888 -14.00 -44.31 10.79
CA ARG A 888 -15.24 -44.71 11.48
C ARG A 888 -15.37 -46.23 11.62
N ALA A 889 -14.91 -47.00 10.64
CA ALA A 889 -15.04 -48.45 10.64
C ALA A 889 -14.00 -49.15 11.53
N VAL A 890 -12.75 -48.67 11.52
CA VAL A 890 -11.63 -49.35 12.22
C VAL A 890 -10.98 -48.53 13.34
N GLY A 891 -11.39 -47.27 13.50
CA GLY A 891 -10.84 -46.34 14.48
C GLY A 891 -9.63 -45.57 13.94
N ARG A 892 -9.56 -44.28 14.27
CA ARG A 892 -8.51 -43.33 13.82
C ARG A 892 -7.06 -43.66 14.18
N LYS A 893 -6.81 -44.63 15.06
CA LYS A 893 -5.47 -45.11 15.45
C LYS A 893 -5.10 -46.44 14.78
N ALA A 894 -6.01 -46.99 13.97
CA ALA A 894 -5.70 -48.17 13.18
C ALA A 894 -4.62 -47.82 12.14
N ASN A 895 -3.86 -48.83 11.73
CA ASN A 895 -2.94 -48.75 10.60
C ASN A 895 -3.58 -49.53 9.45
N VAL A 896 -3.91 -48.81 8.37
CA VAL A 896 -4.57 -49.31 7.18
C VAL A 896 -3.59 -49.14 6.01
N ALA A 897 -3.00 -50.24 5.57
CA ALA A 897 -2.16 -50.24 4.38
C ALA A 897 -3.00 -49.94 3.13
N PHE A 898 -2.55 -49.03 2.28
CA PHE A 898 -3.17 -48.81 0.97
C PHE A 898 -2.41 -49.61 -0.10
N LEU A 899 -3.14 -50.33 -0.94
CA LEU A 899 -2.58 -51.06 -2.08
C LEU A 899 -2.97 -50.40 -3.40
N TRP A 900 -2.00 -49.77 -4.04
CA TRP A 900 -2.11 -49.14 -5.35
C TRP A 900 -1.92 -50.18 -6.46
N SER A 901 -2.98 -50.42 -7.23
CA SER A 901 -2.96 -51.40 -8.32
C SER A 901 -2.68 -50.84 -9.71
N GLY A 902 -2.59 -49.50 -9.84
CA GLY A 902 -2.62 -48.82 -11.14
C GLY A 902 -3.90 -49.11 -11.96
N GLY A 903 -3.98 -48.54 -13.16
CA GLY A 903 -4.89 -49.05 -14.20
C GLY A 903 -6.09 -48.20 -14.62
N ASP A 904 -6.37 -47.04 -13.99
CA ASP A 904 -7.44 -46.13 -14.45
C ASP A 904 -7.00 -44.67 -14.27
N LYS A 905 -7.36 -43.79 -15.22
CA LYS A 905 -7.13 -42.34 -15.15
C LYS A 905 -7.71 -41.72 -13.87
N ASN A 906 -8.79 -42.28 -13.33
CA ASN A 906 -9.44 -41.81 -12.10
C ASN A 906 -8.90 -42.48 -10.82
N ALA A 907 -7.96 -43.43 -10.92
CA ALA A 907 -7.50 -44.19 -9.77
C ALA A 907 -6.81 -43.32 -8.71
N GLN A 908 -6.13 -42.25 -9.15
CA GLN A 908 -5.36 -41.35 -8.28
C GLN A 908 -6.18 -40.67 -7.18
N PHE A 909 -7.39 -40.18 -7.49
CA PHE A 909 -8.26 -39.57 -6.48
C PHE A 909 -8.78 -40.59 -5.45
N ARG A 910 -8.88 -41.88 -5.79
CA ARG A 910 -9.22 -42.93 -4.83
C ARG A 910 -8.13 -43.14 -3.78
N LEU A 911 -6.87 -42.92 -4.13
CA LEU A 911 -5.77 -42.87 -3.18
C LEU A 911 -5.82 -41.58 -2.36
N TRP A 912 -5.71 -40.44 -3.04
CA TRP A 912 -5.52 -39.15 -2.37
C TRP A 912 -6.69 -38.74 -1.47
N GLU A 913 -7.94 -38.94 -1.89
CA GLU A 913 -9.10 -38.59 -1.05
C GLU A 913 -9.18 -39.47 0.20
N ASN A 914 -8.94 -40.78 0.06
CA ASN A 914 -9.00 -41.71 1.19
C ASN A 914 -7.85 -41.48 2.17
N GLU A 915 -6.63 -41.23 1.68
CA GLU A 915 -5.46 -40.82 2.49
C GLU A 915 -5.72 -39.46 3.18
N PHE A 916 -6.30 -38.51 2.46
CA PHE A 916 -6.59 -37.19 3.02
C PHE A 916 -7.61 -37.25 4.15
N PHE A 917 -8.76 -37.90 3.95
CA PHE A 917 -9.87 -37.87 4.91
C PHE A 917 -9.79 -38.91 6.03
N ASN A 918 -8.85 -39.84 6.00
CA ASN A 918 -8.72 -40.89 7.01
C ASN A 918 -7.29 -40.95 7.55
N ARG A 919 -7.12 -40.68 8.86
CA ARG A 919 -5.80 -40.69 9.53
C ARG A 919 -5.20 -42.08 9.63
N SER A 920 -6.04 -43.10 9.60
CA SER A 920 -5.60 -44.50 9.68
C SER A 920 -4.96 -45.01 8.40
N VAL A 921 -5.11 -44.31 7.27
CA VAL A 921 -4.59 -44.73 5.98
C VAL A 921 -3.10 -44.37 5.85
N GLY A 922 -2.29 -45.38 5.54
CA GLY A 922 -0.83 -45.35 5.40
C GLY A 922 -0.21 -46.57 6.10
N PRO A 923 0.88 -47.20 5.61
CA PRO A 923 1.71 -46.89 4.43
C PRO A 923 1.04 -47.22 3.08
N VAL A 924 1.62 -46.70 1.99
CA VAL A 924 1.15 -46.92 0.60
C VAL A 924 2.10 -47.86 -0.13
N TYR A 925 1.53 -48.89 -0.75
CA TYR A 925 2.25 -49.91 -1.50
C TYR A 925 1.82 -49.92 -2.97
N ASP A 926 2.76 -50.01 -3.91
CA ASP A 926 2.46 -50.08 -5.35
C ASP A 926 2.70 -51.48 -5.97
N LEU A 927 1.90 -51.82 -6.99
CA LEU A 927 1.94 -53.09 -7.72
C LEU A 927 2.60 -53.01 -9.12
N GLY A 928 3.41 -51.99 -9.41
CA GLY A 928 4.27 -51.98 -10.60
C GLY A 928 4.30 -50.70 -11.44
N PRO A 929 3.34 -49.77 -11.33
CA PRO A 929 3.66 -48.37 -11.57
C PRO A 929 3.46 -47.55 -10.29
N PRO A 930 4.39 -46.63 -9.98
CA PRO A 930 4.22 -45.71 -8.86
C PRO A 930 2.96 -44.87 -9.01
N SER A 931 2.38 -44.44 -7.90
CA SER A 931 1.25 -43.52 -7.91
C SER A 931 1.69 -42.14 -8.44
N PRO A 932 0.81 -41.41 -9.16
CA PRO A 932 1.12 -40.06 -9.61
C PRO A 932 1.46 -39.13 -8.43
N GLY A 933 2.37 -38.18 -8.66
CA GLY A 933 2.72 -37.13 -7.68
C GLY A 933 3.99 -37.36 -6.85
N ALA A 934 4.75 -38.43 -7.12
CA ALA A 934 6.09 -38.67 -6.56
C ALA A 934 6.18 -38.61 -5.02
N LEU A 935 5.12 -39.09 -4.34
CA LEU A 935 5.14 -39.26 -2.88
C LEU A 935 5.82 -40.57 -2.48
N PRO A 936 6.43 -40.66 -1.27
CA PRO A 936 7.05 -41.89 -0.80
C PRO A 936 6.10 -43.08 -0.84
N GLU A 937 6.49 -44.18 -1.46
CA GLU A 937 5.71 -45.42 -1.50
C GLU A 937 6.62 -46.63 -1.65
N THR A 938 6.09 -47.79 -1.29
CA THR A 938 6.87 -49.02 -1.25
C THR A 938 6.44 -49.99 -2.35
N PRO A 939 7.32 -50.32 -3.31
CA PRO A 939 6.99 -51.29 -4.35
C PRO A 939 6.88 -52.68 -3.75
N LEU A 940 5.86 -53.42 -4.20
CA LEU A 940 5.65 -54.81 -3.81
C LEU A 940 6.10 -55.77 -4.90
N ALA A 941 6.83 -56.79 -4.47
CA ALA A 941 7.09 -57.96 -5.29
C ALA A 941 6.08 -59.05 -4.94
N GLU A 942 5.40 -59.60 -5.93
CA GLU A 942 4.51 -60.75 -5.76
C GLU A 942 5.29 -62.07 -5.89
N GLN A 943 5.18 -62.97 -4.92
CA GLN A 943 5.69 -64.34 -5.01
C GLN A 943 4.78 -65.25 -5.87
N VAL A 944 5.30 -66.40 -6.28
CA VAL A 944 4.56 -67.42 -7.06
C VAL A 944 3.31 -67.90 -6.32
N ASP A 945 3.33 -67.95 -4.99
CA ASP A 945 2.20 -68.36 -4.16
C ASP A 945 1.16 -67.25 -3.92
N GLY A 946 1.40 -66.05 -4.47
CA GLY A 946 0.54 -64.87 -4.36
C GLY A 946 0.82 -63.98 -3.16
N THR A 947 1.84 -64.28 -2.33
CA THR A 947 2.22 -63.44 -1.18
C THR A 947 2.97 -62.20 -1.64
N PHE A 948 2.62 -61.03 -1.09
CA PHE A 948 3.32 -59.78 -1.37
C PHE A 948 4.47 -59.55 -0.40
N LEU A 949 5.63 -59.19 -0.96
CA LEU A 949 6.84 -58.82 -0.24
C LEU A 949 7.12 -57.33 -0.40
N ALA A 950 7.43 -56.66 0.70
CA ALA A 950 8.04 -55.35 0.71
C ALA A 950 9.52 -55.52 1.11
N HIS A 951 10.45 -55.11 0.25
CA HIS A 951 11.89 -55.18 0.54
C HIS A 951 12.39 -56.60 0.88
N GLY A 952 11.70 -57.64 0.40
CA GLY A 952 12.03 -59.05 0.65
C GLY A 952 11.22 -59.70 1.78
N ASP A 953 10.53 -58.92 2.62
CA ASP A 953 9.77 -59.43 3.76
C ASP A 953 8.26 -59.48 3.50
N PRO A 954 7.53 -60.52 3.98
CA PRO A 954 6.08 -60.59 3.84
C PRO A 954 5.36 -59.43 4.52
N VAL A 955 4.49 -58.75 3.78
CA VAL A 955 3.73 -57.61 4.31
C VAL A 955 2.61 -58.08 5.23
N ALA A 956 2.67 -57.69 6.51
CA ALA A 956 1.62 -57.94 7.49
C ALA A 956 0.93 -56.63 7.87
N ALA A 957 -0.32 -56.45 7.42
CA ALA A 957 -1.15 -55.31 7.79
C ALA A 957 -2.47 -55.80 8.41
N ARG A 958 -2.91 -55.16 9.50
CA ARG A 958 -4.18 -55.51 10.17
C ARG A 958 -5.38 -55.19 9.30
N TYR A 959 -5.30 -54.11 8.55
CA TYR A 959 -6.31 -53.72 7.56
C TYR A 959 -5.62 -53.30 6.27
N VAL A 960 -6.25 -53.60 5.14
CA VAL A 960 -5.79 -53.19 3.82
C VAL A 960 -6.94 -52.57 3.03
N LEU A 961 -6.69 -51.42 2.43
CA LEU A 961 -7.58 -50.76 1.49
C LEU A 961 -7.06 -50.99 0.07
N ALA A 962 -7.89 -51.57 -0.79
CA ALA A 962 -7.53 -51.83 -2.18
C ALA A 962 -8.76 -51.72 -3.09
N ASP A 963 -8.52 -51.57 -4.39
CA ASP A 963 -9.56 -51.74 -5.40
C ASP A 963 -10.12 -53.17 -5.34
N ARG A 964 -11.43 -53.33 -5.51
CA ARG A 964 -12.13 -54.62 -5.62
C ARG A 964 -11.56 -55.53 -6.72
N ARG A 965 -10.93 -54.94 -7.76
CA ARG A 965 -10.19 -55.63 -8.83
C ARG A 965 -8.99 -56.40 -8.27
N VAL A 966 -8.37 -55.92 -7.19
CA VAL A 966 -7.34 -56.68 -6.48
C VAL A 966 -8.02 -57.69 -5.56
N HIS A 967 -8.01 -58.94 -5.98
CA HIS A 967 -8.68 -60.04 -5.30
C HIS A 967 -7.88 -60.53 -4.08
N LEU A 968 -7.70 -59.67 -3.08
CA LEU A 968 -6.98 -59.97 -1.84
C LEU A 968 -7.70 -60.98 -0.95
N ALA A 969 -6.93 -61.80 -0.23
CA ALA A 969 -7.43 -62.66 0.83
C ALA A 969 -7.82 -61.86 2.09
N GLY A 970 -8.81 -62.35 2.83
CA GLY A 970 -9.30 -61.72 4.06
C GLY A 970 -10.77 -61.31 4.01
N ARG A 971 -11.30 -60.98 5.19
CA ARG A 971 -12.70 -60.58 5.39
C ARG A 971 -12.92 -59.13 4.98
N VAL A 972 -13.98 -58.84 4.23
CA VAL A 972 -14.41 -57.46 3.95
C VAL A 972 -14.99 -56.84 5.22
N VAL A 973 -14.47 -55.68 5.63
CA VAL A 973 -14.94 -54.91 6.79
C VAL A 973 -16.03 -53.93 6.34
N VAL A 974 -15.72 -53.12 5.34
CA VAL A 974 -16.60 -52.11 4.73
C VAL A 974 -16.12 -51.82 3.30
N ALA A 975 -16.98 -51.31 2.43
CA ALA A 975 -16.63 -50.95 1.07
C ALA A 975 -17.36 -49.67 0.62
N ASP A 976 -16.70 -48.88 -0.22
CA ASP A 976 -17.33 -47.89 -1.06
C ASP A 976 -17.68 -48.55 -2.40
N THR A 977 -18.92 -49.02 -2.52
CA THR A 977 -19.40 -49.69 -3.74
C THR A 977 -19.45 -48.76 -4.95
N GLY A 978 -19.47 -47.43 -4.74
CA GLY A 978 -19.55 -46.46 -5.81
C GLY A 978 -18.21 -46.18 -6.49
N THR A 979 -17.09 -46.34 -5.77
CA THR A 979 -15.71 -46.20 -6.29
C THR A 979 -14.98 -47.54 -6.46
N GLY A 980 -15.54 -48.61 -5.90
CA GLY A 980 -14.95 -49.94 -5.93
C GLY A 980 -13.87 -50.17 -4.87
N MET A 981 -13.66 -49.23 -3.94
CA MET A 981 -12.68 -49.37 -2.86
C MET A 981 -13.22 -50.28 -1.74
N VAL A 982 -12.40 -51.23 -1.30
CA VAL A 982 -12.79 -52.23 -0.30
C VAL A 982 -11.77 -52.28 0.82
N LEU A 983 -12.22 -52.06 2.06
CA LEU A 983 -11.44 -52.25 3.27
C LEU A 983 -11.55 -53.70 3.72
N ARG A 984 -10.41 -54.39 3.82
CA ARG A 984 -10.33 -55.80 4.23
C ARG A 984 -9.48 -55.96 5.48
N GLN A 985 -9.78 -57.00 6.24
CA GLN A 985 -8.95 -57.51 7.32
C GLN A 985 -8.31 -58.82 6.83
N PRO A 986 -7.01 -58.82 6.51
CA PRO A 986 -6.29 -60.03 6.10
C PRO A 986 -6.26 -61.08 7.22
N ASP A 987 -6.30 -62.36 6.85
CA ASP A 987 -6.20 -63.49 7.80
C ASP A 987 -4.74 -63.92 8.05
N GLY A 988 -3.76 -63.14 7.57
CA GLY A 988 -2.32 -63.43 7.60
C GLY A 988 -1.53 -62.43 6.73
N PRO A 989 -0.33 -62.78 6.22
CA PRO A 989 0.40 -61.94 5.27
C PRO A 989 -0.45 -61.58 4.06
N LEU A 990 -0.27 -60.35 3.56
CA LEU A 990 -1.00 -59.80 2.43
C LEU A 990 -0.74 -60.66 1.18
N ARG A 991 -1.82 -61.17 0.58
CA ARG A 991 -1.73 -62.09 -0.55
C ARG A 991 -2.94 -62.02 -1.47
N ILE A 992 -2.75 -62.38 -2.72
CA ILE A 992 -3.83 -62.60 -3.68
C ILE A 992 -4.59 -63.88 -3.31
N ALA A 993 -5.92 -63.78 -3.18
CA ALA A 993 -6.79 -64.93 -2.96
C ALA A 993 -6.97 -65.75 -4.25
N TYR A 994 -7.23 -65.09 -5.37
CA TYR A 994 -7.46 -65.76 -6.65
C TYR A 994 -7.18 -64.83 -7.84
N ARG A 995 -6.95 -65.43 -9.01
CA ARG A 995 -6.80 -64.76 -10.30
C ARG A 995 -7.89 -65.21 -11.26
N ILE A 996 -8.32 -64.31 -12.14
CA ILE A 996 -9.28 -64.61 -13.20
C ILE A 996 -8.66 -64.21 -14.53
N ASP A 997 -8.41 -65.20 -15.38
CA ASP A 997 -7.89 -65.00 -16.74
C ASP A 997 -9.03 -65.16 -17.75
N GLY A 998 -9.03 -64.34 -18.79
CA GLY A 998 -10.01 -64.44 -19.89
C GLY A 998 -11.31 -63.66 -19.71
N LEU A 999 -11.37 -62.74 -18.74
CA LEU A 999 -12.31 -61.62 -18.76
C LEU A 999 -11.66 -60.44 -19.47
N TYR A 1000 -12.46 -59.66 -20.20
CA TYR A 1000 -11.97 -58.41 -20.78
C TYR A 1000 -11.71 -57.38 -19.65
N PRO A 1001 -10.65 -56.57 -19.76
CA PRO A 1001 -10.36 -55.53 -18.78
C PRO A 1001 -11.56 -54.62 -18.55
N ASP A 1002 -11.85 -54.32 -17.28
CA ASP A 1002 -12.91 -53.41 -16.82
C ASP A 1002 -14.33 -53.75 -17.27
N ASP A 1003 -14.55 -55.03 -17.57
CA ASP A 1003 -15.82 -55.55 -18.06
C ASP A 1003 -16.17 -56.88 -17.35
N THR A 1004 -17.44 -57.25 -17.40
CA THR A 1004 -17.90 -58.58 -16.98
C THR A 1004 -17.91 -59.56 -18.16
N TRP A 1005 -17.76 -59.07 -19.39
CA TRP A 1005 -17.66 -59.89 -20.59
C TRP A 1005 -16.46 -60.83 -20.58
N SER A 1006 -16.70 -62.10 -20.87
CA SER A 1006 -15.64 -63.08 -21.07
C SER A 1006 -15.15 -63.16 -22.51
N ALA A 1007 -13.92 -63.62 -22.68
CA ALA A 1007 -13.46 -64.29 -23.90
C ALA A 1007 -14.13 -65.70 -24.00
N PRO A 1008 -13.83 -66.50 -25.04
CA PRO A 1008 -14.36 -67.87 -25.14
C PRO A 1008 -13.98 -68.79 -23.98
N ARG A 1009 -12.93 -68.45 -23.22
CA ARG A 1009 -12.42 -69.23 -22.10
C ARG A 1009 -12.09 -68.33 -20.92
N VAL A 1010 -12.67 -68.63 -19.76
CA VAL A 1010 -12.37 -67.98 -18.48
C VAL A 1010 -11.72 -68.98 -17.55
N THR A 1011 -10.62 -68.63 -16.91
CA THR A 1011 -9.94 -69.47 -15.93
C THR A 1011 -9.90 -68.79 -14.58
N TYR A 1012 -10.55 -69.40 -13.59
CA TYR A 1012 -10.42 -69.02 -12.19
C TYR A 1012 -9.29 -69.85 -11.56
N THR A 1013 -8.28 -69.20 -11.00
CA THR A 1013 -7.18 -69.84 -10.27
C THR A 1013 -7.13 -69.31 -8.84
N ARG A 1014 -7.47 -70.14 -7.85
CA ARG A 1014 -7.33 -69.81 -6.44
C ARG A 1014 -5.96 -70.25 -5.92
N LEU A 1015 -5.25 -69.32 -5.30
CA LEU A 1015 -3.93 -69.56 -4.71
C LEU A 1015 -4.09 -70.12 -3.29
N GLN A 1016 -3.15 -70.97 -2.86
CA GLN A 1016 -3.15 -71.66 -1.56
C GLN A 1016 -4.50 -72.32 -1.20
N CYS A 1017 -5.09 -73.03 -2.17
CA CYS A 1017 -6.40 -73.64 -2.05
C CYS A 1017 -6.35 -74.98 -1.28
N ARG A 1018 -7.29 -75.20 -0.35
CA ARG A 1018 -7.42 -76.47 0.41
C ARG A 1018 -8.45 -77.45 -0.17
N GLY A 1019 -9.02 -77.15 -1.34
CA GLY A 1019 -10.25 -77.76 -1.86
C GLY A 1019 -11.45 -76.85 -1.61
N GLY A 1020 -12.65 -77.22 -2.09
CA GLY A 1020 -13.88 -76.47 -1.81
C GLY A 1020 -14.87 -76.45 -2.97
N ARG A 1021 -15.78 -75.47 -2.97
CA ARG A 1021 -16.75 -75.22 -4.05
C ARG A 1021 -16.66 -73.77 -4.51
N LEU A 1022 -16.72 -73.56 -5.82
CA LEU A 1022 -16.81 -72.25 -6.44
C LEU A 1022 -18.21 -72.10 -7.05
N ALA A 1023 -18.97 -71.12 -6.59
CA ALA A 1023 -20.20 -70.66 -7.22
C ALA A 1023 -19.88 -69.46 -8.12
N VAL A 1024 -20.28 -69.53 -9.39
CA VAL A 1024 -20.06 -68.48 -10.39
C VAL A 1024 -21.39 -68.09 -10.99
N ASP A 1025 -21.73 -66.80 -10.96
CA ASP A 1025 -22.91 -66.29 -11.63
C ASP A 1025 -22.55 -65.87 -13.05
N VAL A 1026 -23.29 -66.42 -14.02
CA VAL A 1026 -23.11 -66.13 -15.44
C VAL A 1026 -24.43 -65.65 -16.04
N THR A 1027 -24.37 -64.59 -16.84
CA THR A 1027 -25.51 -63.93 -17.46
C THR A 1027 -25.29 -63.78 -18.96
N SER A 1028 -26.31 -64.03 -19.78
CA SER A 1028 -26.27 -63.74 -21.23
C SER A 1028 -26.80 -62.33 -21.50
N ASP A 1029 -26.51 -61.80 -22.69
CA ASP A 1029 -27.10 -60.55 -23.19
C ASP A 1029 -28.08 -60.81 -24.34
N ALA A 1030 -29.33 -60.39 -24.17
CA ALA A 1030 -30.40 -60.61 -25.14
C ALA A 1030 -30.31 -59.72 -26.39
N THR A 1031 -29.52 -58.65 -26.33
CA THR A 1031 -29.25 -57.79 -27.49
C THR A 1031 -28.21 -58.42 -28.40
N LEU A 1032 -27.21 -59.10 -27.83
CA LEU A 1032 -26.09 -59.68 -28.59
C LEU A 1032 -26.34 -61.14 -29.01
N PHE A 1033 -27.06 -61.92 -28.20
CA PHE A 1033 -27.32 -63.33 -28.46
C PHE A 1033 -28.82 -63.59 -28.62
N ASN A 1034 -29.22 -64.22 -29.72
CA ASN A 1034 -30.61 -64.61 -30.00
C ASN A 1034 -30.89 -66.10 -29.72
N ARG A 1035 -29.91 -66.80 -29.14
CA ARG A 1035 -29.96 -68.23 -28.83
C ARG A 1035 -29.29 -68.49 -27.49
N ALA A 1036 -29.69 -69.57 -26.82
CA ALA A 1036 -29.14 -69.95 -25.54
C ALA A 1036 -27.60 -70.10 -25.58
N GLN A 1037 -26.94 -69.57 -24.57
CA GLN A 1037 -25.51 -69.76 -24.34
C GLN A 1037 -25.27 -70.95 -23.43
N THR A 1038 -24.13 -71.61 -23.62
CA THR A 1038 -23.71 -72.78 -22.87
C THR A 1038 -22.33 -72.52 -22.26
N VAL A 1039 -22.22 -72.72 -20.95
CA VAL A 1039 -20.95 -72.69 -20.22
C VAL A 1039 -20.61 -74.10 -19.77
N VAL A 1040 -19.40 -74.56 -20.13
CA VAL A 1040 -18.87 -75.87 -19.76
C VAL A 1040 -17.71 -75.72 -18.78
N VAL A 1041 -17.77 -76.43 -17.65
CA VAL A 1041 -16.70 -76.45 -16.64
C VAL A 1041 -16.62 -77.82 -15.98
N ALA A 1042 -15.42 -78.41 -15.93
CA ALA A 1042 -15.18 -79.71 -15.28
C ALA A 1042 -16.19 -80.82 -15.66
N GLY A 1043 -16.59 -80.89 -16.95
CA GLY A 1043 -17.56 -81.86 -17.47
C GLY A 1043 -19.03 -81.52 -17.22
N LYS A 1044 -19.34 -80.50 -16.42
CA LYS A 1044 -20.70 -79.97 -16.25
C LYS A 1044 -21.01 -78.95 -17.33
N ARG A 1045 -22.21 -79.06 -17.91
CA ARG A 1045 -22.75 -78.16 -18.94
C ARG A 1045 -23.97 -77.45 -18.39
N VAL A 1046 -24.00 -76.12 -18.48
CA VAL A 1046 -25.17 -75.31 -18.11
C VAL A 1046 -25.53 -74.43 -19.31
N THR A 1047 -26.77 -74.55 -19.77
CA THR A 1047 -27.33 -73.76 -20.86
C THR A 1047 -28.36 -72.78 -20.30
N PHE A 1048 -28.35 -71.54 -20.79
CA PHE A 1048 -29.19 -70.45 -20.31
C PHE A 1048 -29.61 -69.54 -21.45
N GLU A 1049 -30.86 -69.07 -21.38
CA GLU A 1049 -31.44 -68.20 -22.41
C GLU A 1049 -30.86 -66.78 -22.36
N PRO A 1050 -30.98 -65.99 -23.44
CA PRO A 1050 -30.31 -64.70 -23.58
C PRO A 1050 -30.59 -63.63 -22.51
N SER A 1051 -31.61 -63.80 -21.67
CA SER A 1051 -31.94 -62.91 -20.54
C SER A 1051 -31.81 -63.58 -19.17
N GLN A 1052 -31.33 -64.83 -19.12
CA GLN A 1052 -31.22 -65.58 -17.88
C GLN A 1052 -29.85 -65.44 -17.22
N THR A 1053 -29.86 -65.32 -15.90
CA THR A 1053 -28.68 -65.50 -15.04
C THR A 1053 -28.72 -66.89 -14.42
N LYS A 1054 -27.61 -67.62 -14.47
CA LYS A 1054 -27.46 -68.93 -13.80
C LYS A 1054 -26.23 -68.94 -12.91
N THR A 1055 -26.36 -69.59 -11.75
CA THR A 1055 -25.24 -69.87 -10.86
C THR A 1055 -24.71 -71.28 -11.13
N LEU A 1056 -23.43 -71.38 -11.51
CA LEU A 1056 -22.72 -72.64 -11.65
C LEU A 1056 -21.93 -72.96 -10.38
N VAL A 1057 -22.15 -74.13 -9.78
CA VAL A 1057 -21.38 -74.58 -8.62
C VAL A 1057 -20.45 -75.72 -9.00
N VAL A 1058 -19.16 -75.46 -8.93
CA VAL A 1058 -18.08 -76.36 -9.37
C VAL A 1058 -17.23 -76.77 -8.18
N PRO A 1059 -16.95 -78.07 -7.95
CA PRO A 1059 -15.97 -78.47 -6.95
C PRO A 1059 -14.57 -78.06 -7.38
N LEU A 1060 -13.82 -77.46 -6.47
CA LEU A 1060 -12.41 -77.13 -6.61
C LEU A 1060 -11.57 -78.20 -5.92
N ARG A 1061 -10.62 -78.78 -6.65
CA ARG A 1061 -9.65 -79.75 -6.12
C ARG A 1061 -8.27 -79.12 -6.06
N ARG A 1062 -7.58 -79.33 -4.93
CA ARG A 1062 -6.19 -78.89 -4.73
C ARG A 1062 -5.27 -79.64 -5.67
N ARG A 1063 -4.40 -78.90 -6.36
CA ARG A 1063 -3.31 -79.41 -7.21
C ARG A 1063 -2.01 -79.51 -6.42
N ALA A 1064 -1.01 -80.19 -6.99
CA ALA A 1064 0.30 -80.38 -6.38
C ALA A 1064 1.04 -79.05 -6.13
N ASP A 1065 0.80 -78.04 -6.97
CA ASP A 1065 1.31 -76.67 -6.83
C ASP A 1065 0.58 -75.82 -5.76
N GLY A 1066 -0.37 -76.42 -5.03
CA GLY A 1066 -1.14 -75.73 -3.99
C GLY A 1066 -2.29 -74.85 -4.51
N THR A 1067 -2.58 -74.84 -5.81
CA THR A 1067 -3.66 -74.05 -6.41
C THR A 1067 -4.94 -74.87 -6.66
N CYS A 1068 -6.09 -74.20 -6.81
CA CYS A 1068 -7.29 -74.78 -7.40
C CYS A 1068 -7.67 -74.02 -8.66
N ARG A 1069 -7.88 -74.72 -9.78
CA ARG A 1069 -8.24 -74.09 -11.05
C ARG A 1069 -9.55 -74.62 -11.61
N ALA A 1070 -10.42 -73.71 -12.04
CA ALA A 1070 -11.63 -74.02 -12.81
C ALA A 1070 -11.60 -73.23 -14.13
N THR A 1071 -11.68 -73.95 -15.25
CA THR A 1071 -11.71 -73.35 -16.59
C THR A 1071 -13.10 -73.52 -17.19
N PHE A 1072 -13.72 -72.39 -17.49
CA PHE A 1072 -15.04 -72.25 -18.09
C PHE A 1072 -14.87 -71.99 -19.58
N THR A 1073 -15.54 -72.76 -20.42
CA THR A 1073 -15.60 -72.53 -21.87
C THR A 1073 -17.01 -72.07 -22.22
N VAL A 1074 -17.13 -70.93 -22.89
CA VAL A 1074 -18.40 -70.31 -23.27
C VAL A 1074 -18.65 -70.49 -24.76
N THR A 1075 -19.82 -71.00 -25.13
CA THR A 1075 -20.26 -71.10 -26.52
C THR A 1075 -21.77 -70.85 -26.65
N PRO A 1076 -22.24 -70.15 -27.70
CA PRO A 1076 -21.48 -69.43 -28.72
C PRO A 1076 -20.94 -68.07 -28.21
N THR A 1077 -19.90 -67.55 -28.86
CA THR A 1077 -19.38 -66.17 -28.70
C THR A 1077 -19.82 -65.32 -29.89
N ALA A 1078 -19.84 -64.00 -29.74
CA ALA A 1078 -20.21 -63.05 -30.80
C ALA A 1078 -19.23 -61.87 -30.85
N ILE A 1079 -19.12 -61.24 -32.02
CA ILE A 1079 -18.39 -59.98 -32.20
C ILE A 1079 -19.45 -58.90 -32.47
N PRO A 1080 -19.67 -57.93 -31.57
CA PRO A 1080 -20.75 -56.95 -31.70
C PRO A 1080 -20.75 -56.20 -33.04
N ALA A 1081 -19.58 -55.81 -33.55
CA ALA A 1081 -19.44 -55.14 -34.86
C ALA A 1081 -19.96 -55.98 -36.05
N LEU A 1082 -20.06 -57.30 -35.91
CA LEU A 1082 -20.60 -58.20 -36.94
C LEU A 1082 -22.09 -58.51 -36.76
N VAL A 1083 -22.65 -58.30 -35.57
CA VAL A 1083 -24.01 -58.75 -35.21
C VAL A 1083 -24.97 -57.58 -34.97
N LEU A 1084 -24.47 -56.44 -34.49
CA LEU A 1084 -25.25 -55.24 -34.16
C LEU A 1084 -24.96 -54.12 -35.16
N ARG A 1085 -25.99 -53.61 -35.86
CA ARG A 1085 -25.86 -52.47 -36.77
C ARG A 1085 -25.42 -51.22 -36.00
N GLY A 1086 -24.28 -50.65 -36.39
CA GLY A 1086 -23.72 -49.42 -35.80
C GLY A 1086 -22.75 -49.64 -34.64
N SER A 1087 -22.49 -50.89 -34.22
CA SER A 1087 -21.47 -51.18 -33.21
C SER A 1087 -20.06 -51.18 -33.83
N THR A 1088 -19.08 -50.61 -33.13
CA THR A 1088 -17.65 -50.61 -33.52
C THR A 1088 -16.81 -51.60 -32.70
N ASP A 1089 -17.41 -52.37 -31.79
CA ASP A 1089 -16.69 -53.28 -30.90
C ASP A 1089 -16.30 -54.59 -31.61
N THR A 1090 -15.00 -54.82 -31.76
CA THR A 1090 -14.39 -55.96 -32.46
C THR A 1090 -13.99 -57.11 -31.53
N ARG A 1091 -14.26 -57.00 -30.22
CA ARG A 1091 -13.94 -58.04 -29.23
C ARG A 1091 -14.79 -59.30 -29.45
N VAL A 1092 -14.23 -60.46 -29.12
CA VAL A 1092 -14.95 -61.75 -29.15
C VAL A 1092 -15.62 -61.97 -27.79
N LEU A 1093 -16.86 -61.52 -27.66
CA LEU A 1093 -17.61 -61.54 -26.41
C LEU A 1093 -18.29 -62.90 -26.19
N GLY A 1094 -18.11 -63.46 -25.01
CA GLY A 1094 -18.73 -64.70 -24.52
C GLY A 1094 -19.98 -64.43 -23.71
N ALA A 1095 -19.95 -64.70 -22.40
CA ALA A 1095 -21.04 -64.43 -21.46
C ALA A 1095 -20.53 -63.50 -20.35
N HIS A 1096 -21.42 -62.87 -19.62
CA HIS A 1096 -21.04 -62.05 -18.47
C HIS A 1096 -20.78 -62.91 -17.24
N PHE A 1097 -19.59 -62.79 -16.64
CA PHE A 1097 -19.27 -63.41 -15.35
C PHE A 1097 -19.38 -62.34 -14.27
N THR A 1098 -20.48 -62.34 -13.53
CA THR A 1098 -20.83 -61.24 -12.62
C THR A 1098 -20.35 -61.46 -11.18
N SER A 1099 -20.13 -62.71 -10.76
CA SER A 1099 -19.59 -63.00 -9.44
C SER A 1099 -18.87 -64.34 -9.35
N PHE A 1100 -17.86 -64.40 -8.46
CA PHE A 1100 -17.14 -65.63 -8.09
C PHE A 1100 -17.14 -65.75 -6.56
N ARG A 1101 -17.85 -66.75 -6.03
CA ARG A 1101 -17.97 -67.02 -4.59
C ARG A 1101 -17.36 -68.37 -4.26
N TYR A 1102 -16.27 -68.38 -3.50
CA TYR A 1102 -15.62 -69.59 -3.03
C TYR A 1102 -16.04 -69.93 -1.60
N ALA A 1103 -16.35 -71.20 -1.37
CA ALA A 1103 -16.51 -71.80 -0.05
C ALA A 1103 -15.44 -72.91 0.11
N PRO A 1104 -14.55 -72.84 1.12
CA PRO A 1104 -13.52 -73.84 1.36
C PRO A 1104 -14.05 -75.23 1.69
#